data_AF-A0A9X4FUC4-F1
#
_entry.id   AF-A0A9X4FUC4-F1
#
_cell.length_a   1.000
_cell.length_b   1.000
_cell.length_c   1.000
_cell.angle_alpha   90.00
_cell.angle_beta   90.00
_cell.angle_gamma   90.00
#
_symmetry.space_group_name_H-M   'P 1'
#
loop_
_entity.id
_entity.type
_entity.pdbx_description
1 polymer ?
#
loop_
_entity_poly.entity_id
_entity_poly.type
_entity_poly.pdbx_seq_one_letter_code
_entity_poly.pdbx_strand_id
1 'polypeptide(L)'
;MQTAVKSNEFSVAKNIRNINITPGSGEFVYDTKIQKKIAQEKISSNQYIPYGLAQRVNHNNHTKKSDAMLSLDQLKGDLPNVEWVSVVVNWFVNDLNIKDCKIYPAVEFQDDSAILPDDWQVGGVTRDNAQLISKDASGNPRYGGTVSDAALIRYIEELHSRGYKVMLYPMPLLDTKNKGWRGRLSGTPEDISDFFKNQYNKFIEHYASIAKQTKVEGFIIGSEFAQLTKIRDEQGNYPAVIELVKLAKQIKLNLGKEVTVTYAADWSEYHSYDGWYNMDELWSSEYIDVVGIDAYFPLTDGPEPPFGYSVEDVMGGWSSGVGYDYFYDYSKGEPERVKYNDSRYAWKNIAKWWSETHINPGGSKTKWQPKMKKIWFTEYRFPSMNGCTNEPNVFVDKGSIESKYPRYSNGEVSFLSQKIAIEGTLKKWQSSEMVEKMFLWAWDARPFPYFPNLCDMWTDCHNWQTGHWIQGKLSQLNISDVLSDLLQKAGLKSDQFDTSDVKGLLSGYVINDQQSVRSIIKMLQSCYFFDVVEQDSKLKFVQKGRGVTTGIPIGEMVFSNNSKLANISQLDLNNKVNVVYFNRNFGYPIDVKYAELPKQGAAITVEIPLIMEEGEAQNIAEVLLYSSWQERNIYNFKLPIKYAWLVPSDVITILDGEKKHTVRIIKTKFESMSIQVIGVGYDHSIYELSFPSTRSLMLKEYPPSHISKTIVEMIDLPDIKGNSASFTLISEEKNWKGATLFISYNDKDYKPIASTNKQSTYGYVMESTDEGLIVVLRFGVLSSSYNHYLSDGVIPALDHISPGSQWALLHRSSDSR
;
A
#
# COMPACT_ATOMS: atom_id res chain seq x y z
N MET A 1 14.94 -13.17 -20.18
CA MET A 1 15.87 -13.25 -19.03
C MET A 1 15.73 -11.96 -18.24
N GLN A 2 15.17 -12.00 -17.02
CA GLN A 2 15.22 -10.86 -16.10
C GLN A 2 16.66 -10.74 -15.58
N THR A 3 17.49 -9.92 -16.22
CA THR A 3 18.75 -9.47 -15.61
C THR A 3 18.40 -8.39 -14.59
N ALA A 4 18.44 -8.75 -13.30
CA ALA A 4 18.43 -7.77 -12.23
C ALA A 4 19.64 -6.84 -12.41
N VAL A 5 19.39 -5.53 -12.46
CA VAL A 5 20.43 -4.51 -12.45
C VAL A 5 21.28 -4.73 -11.19
N LYS A 6 22.54 -5.10 -11.37
CA LYS A 6 23.51 -5.19 -10.27
C LYS A 6 24.14 -3.80 -10.11
N SER A 7 23.40 -2.84 -9.54
CA SER A 7 24.05 -1.64 -9.03
C SER A 7 24.77 -1.99 -7.72
N ASN A 8 25.98 -1.46 -7.52
CA ASN A 8 26.68 -1.46 -6.24
C ASN A 8 26.05 -0.46 -5.24
N GLU A 9 24.90 0.13 -5.59
CA GLU A 9 24.19 1.13 -4.79
C GLU A 9 23.23 0.49 -3.79
N PHE A 10 22.84 1.28 -2.79
CA PHE A 10 21.95 0.86 -1.71
C PHE A 10 20.56 0.51 -2.27
N SER A 11 20.17 -0.76 -2.21
CA SER A 11 18.82 -1.19 -2.58
C SER A 11 17.89 -1.15 -1.37
N VAL A 12 16.88 -0.27 -1.38
CA VAL A 12 15.86 -0.19 -0.32
C VAL A 12 15.22 -1.56 -0.05
N ALA A 13 14.76 -2.25 -1.10
CA ALA A 13 14.13 -3.56 -1.01
C ALA A 13 15.00 -4.62 -0.31
N LYS A 14 16.31 -4.65 -0.60
CA LYS A 14 17.25 -5.60 0.02
C LYS A 14 17.64 -5.22 1.45
N ASN A 15 17.40 -3.98 1.87
CA ASN A 15 17.76 -3.49 3.20
C ASN A 15 16.58 -3.46 4.18
N ILE A 16 15.35 -3.64 3.70
CA ILE A 16 14.19 -3.89 4.57
C ILE A 16 14.32 -5.31 5.17
N ARG A 17 14.36 -5.38 6.50
CA ARG A 17 14.50 -6.64 7.26
C ARG A 17 13.24 -7.02 8.03
N ASN A 18 12.40 -6.06 8.39
CA ASN A 18 11.19 -6.31 9.17
C ASN A 18 10.04 -5.49 8.58
N ILE A 19 8.85 -6.09 8.54
CA ILE A 19 7.66 -5.50 7.89
C ILE A 19 6.42 -5.73 8.75
N ASN A 20 5.51 -4.76 8.76
CA ASN A 20 4.14 -4.93 9.25
C ASN A 20 3.24 -5.39 8.09
N ILE A 21 2.51 -6.48 8.29
CA ILE A 21 1.43 -6.91 7.40
C ILE A 21 0.10 -6.51 8.01
N THR A 22 -0.70 -5.79 7.23
CA THR A 22 -2.06 -5.39 7.60
C THR A 22 -3.09 -6.33 6.97
N PRO A 23 -4.22 -6.57 7.66
CA PRO A 23 -5.27 -7.42 7.12
C PRO A 23 -6.09 -6.71 6.03
N GLY A 24 -5.96 -5.39 5.88
CA GLY A 24 -6.83 -4.63 4.98
C GLY A 24 -8.30 -4.83 5.39
N SER A 25 -9.14 -5.25 4.43
CA SER A 25 -10.55 -5.60 4.67
C SER A 25 -10.82 -7.08 4.38
N GLY A 26 -11.39 -7.80 5.35
CA GLY A 26 -11.90 -9.16 5.17
C GLY A 26 -11.74 -10.07 6.40
N GLU A 27 -12.82 -10.73 6.79
CA GLU A 27 -12.86 -11.74 7.87
C GLU A 27 -11.92 -12.95 7.69
N PHE A 28 -11.51 -13.24 6.45
CA PHE A 28 -10.66 -14.37 6.06
C PHE A 28 -9.44 -13.95 5.24
N VAL A 29 -9.06 -12.67 5.32
CA VAL A 29 -8.04 -12.07 4.45
C VAL A 29 -6.64 -12.68 4.62
N TYR A 30 -6.32 -13.20 5.80
CA TYR A 30 -5.06 -13.94 6.05
C TYR A 30 -5.15 -15.42 5.69
N ASP A 31 -6.32 -15.95 5.35
CA ASP A 31 -6.45 -17.39 5.22
C ASP A 31 -5.69 -17.94 4.00
N THR A 32 -4.95 -19.01 4.23
CA THR A 32 -4.21 -19.74 3.19
C THR A 32 -5.13 -20.64 2.37
N LYS A 33 -6.32 -20.96 2.89
CA LYS A 33 -7.38 -21.66 2.16
C LYS A 33 -8.31 -20.69 1.45
N ILE A 34 -8.83 -21.10 0.30
CA ILE A 34 -9.89 -20.36 -0.38
C ILE A 34 -11.21 -20.63 0.34
N GLN A 35 -11.78 -19.58 0.93
CA GLN A 35 -13.06 -19.58 1.63
C GLN A 35 -14.19 -19.19 0.67
N LYS A 36 -15.36 -19.82 0.84
CA LYS A 36 -16.53 -19.56 0.00
C LYS A 36 -17.78 -19.31 0.85
N LYS A 37 -18.49 -18.22 0.54
CA LYS A 37 -19.81 -17.90 1.09
C LYS A 37 -20.90 -18.60 0.27
N ILE A 38 -21.77 -19.35 0.93
CA ILE A 38 -22.91 -20.05 0.33
C ILE A 38 -24.18 -19.77 1.14
N ALA A 39 -25.31 -19.55 0.48
CA ALA A 39 -26.58 -19.40 1.18
C ALA A 39 -26.95 -20.70 1.88
N GLN A 40 -27.66 -20.63 2.99
CA GLN A 40 -28.14 -21.79 3.72
C GLN A 40 -29.59 -21.62 4.13
N GLU A 41 -30.35 -22.70 4.14
CA GLU A 41 -31.76 -22.70 4.54
C GLU A 41 -31.91 -23.48 5.84
N LYS A 42 -32.65 -22.90 6.78
CA LYS A 42 -32.95 -23.55 8.05
C LYS A 42 -34.03 -24.60 7.85
N ILE A 43 -33.68 -25.87 8.04
CA ILE A 43 -34.63 -27.00 7.90
C ILE A 43 -35.11 -27.54 9.26
N SER A 44 -34.41 -27.25 10.36
CA SER A 44 -34.86 -27.54 11.72
C SER A 44 -34.16 -26.62 12.73
N SER A 45 -34.51 -26.72 14.01
CA SER A 45 -34.02 -25.84 15.09
C SER A 45 -32.49 -25.64 15.07
N ASN A 46 -31.72 -26.68 14.71
CA ASN A 46 -30.25 -26.69 14.70
C ASN A 46 -29.65 -27.23 13.38
N GLN A 47 -30.42 -27.31 12.29
CA GLN A 47 -29.93 -27.86 11.04
C GLN A 47 -30.16 -26.89 9.89
N TYR A 48 -29.06 -26.51 9.26
CA TYR A 48 -29.04 -25.71 8.03
C TYR A 48 -28.50 -26.56 6.89
N ILE A 49 -29.03 -26.36 5.69
CA ILE A 49 -28.50 -26.97 4.48
C ILE A 49 -28.02 -25.87 3.54
N PRO A 50 -26.74 -25.89 3.11
CA PRO A 50 -26.25 -25.00 2.07
C PRO A 50 -26.98 -25.23 0.75
N TYR A 51 -27.38 -24.15 0.08
CA TYR A 51 -28.03 -24.20 -1.22
C TYR A 51 -27.49 -23.11 -2.16
N GLY A 52 -27.69 -23.33 -3.46
CA GLY A 52 -27.30 -22.38 -4.49
C GLY A 52 -25.79 -22.37 -4.75
N LEU A 53 -25.32 -21.28 -5.38
CA LEU A 53 -23.96 -21.15 -5.85
C LEU A 53 -23.08 -20.43 -4.83
N ALA A 54 -21.92 -20.99 -4.53
CA ALA A 54 -20.95 -20.39 -3.63
C ALA A 54 -20.21 -19.22 -4.30
N GLN A 55 -19.85 -18.23 -3.50
CA GLN A 55 -19.05 -17.06 -3.86
C GLN A 55 -17.73 -17.09 -3.10
N ARG A 56 -16.60 -16.90 -3.79
CA ARG A 56 -15.29 -16.82 -3.14
C ARG A 56 -15.17 -15.54 -2.32
N VAL A 57 -14.54 -15.65 -1.16
CA VAL A 57 -14.39 -14.54 -0.20
C VAL A 57 -12.99 -13.93 -0.27
N ASN A 58 -11.95 -14.76 -0.19
CA ASN A 58 -10.54 -14.34 -0.12
C ASN A 58 -9.71 -14.83 -1.31
N HIS A 59 -10.34 -14.89 -2.49
CA HIS A 59 -9.68 -15.26 -3.73
C HIS A 59 -10.22 -14.42 -4.88
N ASN A 60 -9.51 -13.33 -5.16
CA ASN A 60 -9.90 -12.31 -6.13
C ASN A 60 -8.87 -12.17 -7.27
N ASN A 61 -8.03 -13.20 -7.46
CA ASN A 61 -6.92 -13.20 -8.39
C ASN A 61 -7.00 -14.31 -9.45
N HIS A 62 -6.22 -14.20 -10.53
CA HIS A 62 -6.16 -15.19 -11.62
C HIS A 62 -5.40 -16.48 -11.28
N THR A 63 -4.72 -16.53 -10.13
CA THR A 63 -3.99 -17.74 -9.70
C THR A 63 -4.96 -18.71 -9.01
N LYS A 64 -4.50 -19.91 -8.65
CA LYS A 64 -5.29 -20.89 -7.88
C LYS A 64 -5.02 -20.80 -6.37
N LYS A 65 -4.48 -19.69 -5.89
CA LYS A 65 -4.08 -19.47 -4.49
C LYS A 65 -4.96 -18.40 -3.84
N SER A 66 -5.22 -18.50 -2.53
CA SER A 66 -5.86 -17.40 -1.81
C SER A 66 -5.07 -16.10 -1.95
N ASP A 67 -5.74 -14.97 -1.71
CA ASP A 67 -5.16 -13.65 -1.83
C ASP A 67 -3.92 -13.50 -0.92
N ALA A 68 -3.99 -13.98 0.32
CA ALA A 68 -2.87 -14.02 1.27
C ALA A 68 -1.65 -14.77 0.72
N MET A 69 -1.87 -15.94 0.11
CA MET A 69 -0.79 -16.77 -0.42
C MET A 69 -0.08 -16.10 -1.58
N LEU A 70 -0.82 -15.41 -2.45
CA LEU A 70 -0.22 -14.63 -3.54
C LEU A 70 0.54 -13.41 -3.00
N SER A 71 -0.01 -12.71 -2.00
CA SER A 71 0.66 -11.59 -1.34
C SER A 71 1.98 -12.03 -0.67
N LEU A 72 2.01 -13.19 -0.01
CA LEU A 72 3.25 -13.73 0.57
C LEU A 72 4.28 -14.16 -0.47
N ASP A 73 3.85 -14.64 -1.65
CA ASP A 73 4.77 -14.92 -2.75
C ASP A 73 5.41 -13.62 -3.26
N GLN A 74 4.61 -12.55 -3.36
CA GLN A 74 5.08 -11.22 -3.73
C GLN A 74 6.02 -10.64 -2.68
N LEU A 75 5.72 -10.78 -1.38
CA LEU A 75 6.59 -10.31 -0.30
C LEU A 75 7.99 -10.90 -0.43
N LYS A 76 8.08 -12.22 -0.66
CA LYS A 76 9.35 -12.92 -0.83
C LYS A 76 10.11 -12.48 -2.09
N GLY A 77 9.39 -12.15 -3.16
CA GLY A 77 9.98 -11.66 -4.41
C GLY A 77 10.49 -10.22 -4.31
N ASP A 78 9.67 -9.34 -3.77
CA ASP A 78 9.91 -7.89 -3.73
C ASP A 78 10.87 -7.51 -2.59
N LEU A 79 10.77 -8.17 -1.44
CA LEU A 79 11.58 -7.91 -0.25
C LEU A 79 12.34 -9.17 0.20
N PRO A 80 13.37 -9.60 -0.55
CA PRO A 80 13.97 -10.93 -0.40
C PRO A 80 14.72 -11.16 0.92
N ASN A 81 15.01 -10.10 1.66
CA ASN A 81 15.80 -10.13 2.90
C ASN A 81 14.96 -9.89 4.16
N VAL A 82 13.64 -9.92 4.06
CA VAL A 82 12.76 -9.85 5.23
C VAL A 82 12.98 -11.08 6.12
N GLU A 83 13.15 -10.83 7.40
CA GLU A 83 13.38 -11.83 8.45
C GLU A 83 12.21 -11.88 9.43
N TRP A 84 11.63 -10.72 9.75
CA TRP A 84 10.50 -10.60 10.66
C TRP A 84 9.25 -10.06 9.98
N VAL A 85 8.12 -10.69 10.27
CA VAL A 85 6.80 -10.25 9.87
C VAL A 85 5.98 -9.98 11.14
N SER A 86 5.57 -8.74 11.30
CA SER A 86 4.62 -8.34 12.33
C SER A 86 3.21 -8.42 11.76
N VAL A 87 2.36 -9.28 12.32
CA VAL A 87 1.01 -9.56 11.82
C VAL A 87 0.00 -8.77 12.65
N VAL A 88 -0.65 -7.80 12.01
CA VAL A 88 -1.64 -6.93 12.67
C VAL A 88 -2.99 -7.64 12.74
N VAL A 89 -3.62 -7.65 13.90
CA VAL A 89 -4.94 -8.27 14.14
C VAL A 89 -5.83 -7.32 14.93
N ASN A 90 -7.11 -7.22 14.56
CA ASN A 90 -7.97 -6.13 15.04
C ASN A 90 -9.24 -6.63 15.72
N TRP A 91 -9.53 -6.09 16.92
CA TRP A 91 -10.89 -5.98 17.46
C TRP A 91 -11.34 -4.53 17.42
N PHE A 92 -12.62 -4.28 17.67
CA PHE A 92 -13.23 -2.97 17.51
C PHE A 92 -13.65 -2.38 18.84
N VAL A 93 -13.58 -1.05 18.92
CA VAL A 93 -14.04 -0.23 20.04
C VAL A 93 -15.09 0.74 19.52
N ASN A 94 -16.24 0.82 20.19
CA ASN A 94 -17.37 1.64 19.73
C ASN A 94 -17.46 3.04 20.37
N ASP A 95 -16.60 3.39 21.32
CA ASP A 95 -16.57 4.71 21.97
C ASP A 95 -15.14 5.09 22.37
N LEU A 96 -14.87 6.40 22.50
CA LEU A 96 -13.59 6.93 22.98
C LEU A 96 -13.52 7.00 24.51
N ASN A 97 -14.66 7.04 25.20
CA ASN A 97 -14.70 7.00 26.66
C ASN A 97 -14.57 5.55 27.14
N ILE A 98 -13.48 5.23 27.83
CA ILE A 98 -13.18 3.88 28.31
C ILE A 98 -14.26 3.31 29.25
N LYS A 99 -15.01 4.19 29.93
CA LYS A 99 -16.12 3.81 30.81
C LYS A 99 -17.30 3.19 30.06
N ASP A 100 -17.61 3.74 28.89
CA ASP A 100 -18.81 3.40 28.11
C ASP A 100 -18.49 2.51 26.91
N CYS A 101 -17.21 2.45 26.51
CA CYS A 101 -16.80 1.70 25.35
C CYS A 101 -16.93 0.18 25.55
N LYS A 102 -17.05 -0.54 24.44
CA LYS A 102 -16.99 -1.99 24.37
C LYS A 102 -15.90 -2.42 23.40
N ILE A 103 -15.06 -3.38 23.80
CA ILE A 103 -14.11 -4.06 22.89
C ILE A 103 -14.72 -5.40 22.42
N TYR A 104 -14.83 -5.61 21.12
CA TYR A 104 -15.48 -6.79 20.54
C TYR A 104 -14.87 -7.19 19.18
N PRO A 105 -14.83 -8.50 18.85
CA PRO A 105 -14.65 -8.93 17.47
C PRO A 105 -15.92 -8.66 16.66
N ALA A 106 -15.79 -8.38 15.37
CA ALA A 106 -16.94 -8.05 14.52
C ALA A 106 -16.93 -8.80 13.18
N VAL A 107 -18.13 -8.98 12.62
CA VAL A 107 -18.37 -9.57 11.29
C VAL A 107 -18.95 -8.54 10.33
N GLU A 108 -18.73 -8.74 9.03
CA GLU A 108 -19.23 -7.90 7.94
C GLU A 108 -20.69 -8.19 7.60
N PHE A 109 -21.16 -9.41 7.90
CA PHE A 109 -22.53 -9.86 7.63
C PHE A 109 -23.02 -10.92 8.62
N GLN A 110 -24.35 -10.97 8.76
CA GLN A 110 -25.14 -11.93 9.56
C GLN A 110 -26.43 -12.27 8.80
N ASP A 111 -26.28 -12.78 7.58
CA ASP A 111 -27.36 -13.32 6.78
C ASP A 111 -27.40 -14.86 6.87
N ASP A 112 -28.43 -15.50 6.33
CA ASP A 112 -28.56 -16.95 6.26
C ASP A 112 -27.57 -17.54 5.24
N SER A 113 -26.28 -17.45 5.55
CA SER A 113 -25.18 -18.00 4.77
C SER A 113 -24.12 -18.63 5.66
N ALA A 114 -23.42 -19.61 5.11
CA ALA A 114 -22.26 -20.25 5.73
C ALA A 114 -21.00 -19.91 4.95
N ILE A 115 -19.87 -19.86 5.65
CA ILE A 115 -18.55 -19.90 5.02
C ILE A 115 -18.02 -21.33 5.07
N LEU A 116 -17.54 -21.81 3.93
CA LEU A 116 -16.93 -23.13 3.77
C LEU A 116 -15.48 -23.01 3.28
N PRO A 117 -14.57 -23.89 3.73
CA PRO A 117 -14.82 -25.01 4.66
C PRO A 117 -14.90 -24.63 6.15
N ASP A 118 -14.46 -23.42 6.52
CA ASP A 118 -14.38 -23.00 7.91
C ASP A 118 -15.31 -21.80 8.15
N ASP A 119 -16.28 -21.94 9.05
CA ASP A 119 -17.10 -20.80 9.44
C ASP A 119 -16.34 -19.86 10.38
N TRP A 120 -16.80 -18.61 10.46
CA TRP A 120 -16.11 -17.57 11.22
C TRP A 120 -16.26 -17.78 12.73
N GLN A 121 -15.13 -17.76 13.42
CA GLN A 121 -15.07 -17.72 14.88
C GLN A 121 -13.82 -16.97 15.35
N VAL A 122 -13.97 -16.19 16.43
CA VAL A 122 -12.89 -15.48 17.11
C VAL A 122 -13.13 -15.48 18.62
N GLY A 123 -12.21 -16.02 19.41
CA GLY A 123 -12.24 -15.93 20.88
C GLY A 123 -13.52 -16.50 21.51
N GLY A 124 -14.08 -17.57 20.90
CA GLY A 124 -15.35 -18.17 21.32
C GLY A 124 -16.60 -17.47 20.79
N VAL A 125 -16.47 -16.30 20.16
CA VAL A 125 -17.56 -15.59 19.46
C VAL A 125 -17.70 -16.18 18.06
N THR A 126 -18.92 -16.59 17.71
CA THR A 126 -19.33 -17.14 16.41
C THR A 126 -20.07 -16.06 15.60
N ARG A 127 -20.27 -16.28 14.30
CA ARG A 127 -21.01 -15.31 13.46
C ARG A 127 -22.39 -14.95 14.05
N ASP A 128 -23.10 -15.92 14.61
CA ASP A 128 -24.45 -15.75 15.17
C ASP A 128 -24.54 -14.79 16.36
N ASN A 129 -23.44 -14.63 17.13
CA ASN A 129 -23.40 -13.80 18.33
C ASN A 129 -22.37 -12.67 18.28
N ALA A 130 -21.67 -12.53 17.14
CA ALA A 130 -20.78 -11.42 16.88
C ALA A 130 -21.54 -10.10 16.71
N GLN A 131 -20.84 -8.99 16.85
CA GLN A 131 -21.38 -7.69 16.47
C GLN A 131 -21.15 -7.46 14.97
N LEU A 132 -22.12 -6.84 14.28
CA LEU A 132 -21.90 -6.35 12.92
C LEU A 132 -21.02 -5.10 12.94
N ILE A 133 -20.03 -5.06 12.06
CA ILE A 133 -19.25 -3.86 11.82
C ILE A 133 -20.18 -2.74 11.33
N SER A 134 -19.98 -1.53 11.84
CA SER A 134 -20.84 -0.43 11.45
C SER A 134 -20.62 -0.05 9.98
N LYS A 135 -21.68 0.50 9.37
CA LYS A 135 -21.73 0.84 7.94
C LYS A 135 -21.60 2.34 7.69
N ASP A 136 -21.08 2.68 6.52
CA ASP A 136 -21.07 4.04 5.99
C ASP A 136 -22.46 4.45 5.46
N ALA A 137 -22.57 5.69 4.95
CA ALA A 137 -23.82 6.20 4.39
C ALA A 137 -24.28 5.48 3.10
N SER A 138 -23.38 4.76 2.44
CA SER A 138 -23.65 3.97 1.23
C SER A 138 -23.99 2.51 1.56
N GLY A 139 -23.99 2.12 2.84
CA GLY A 139 -24.26 0.76 3.30
C GLY A 139 -23.06 -0.18 3.26
N ASN A 140 -21.85 0.33 2.97
CA ASN A 140 -20.64 -0.47 2.98
C ASN A 140 -20.09 -0.60 4.41
N PRO A 141 -19.45 -1.73 4.77
CA PRO A 141 -18.66 -1.83 5.99
C PRO A 141 -17.61 -0.72 6.11
N ARG A 142 -17.47 -0.09 7.28
CA ARG A 142 -16.42 0.92 7.52
C ARG A 142 -15.01 0.35 7.65
N TYR A 143 -14.94 -0.89 8.13
CA TYR A 143 -13.75 -1.72 8.24
C TYR A 143 -14.10 -3.12 7.72
N GLY A 144 -13.09 -3.89 7.36
CA GLY A 144 -13.26 -5.34 7.30
C GLY A 144 -13.50 -5.92 8.69
N GLY A 145 -14.15 -7.09 8.75
CA GLY A 145 -14.39 -7.80 10.01
C GLY A 145 -13.10 -8.30 10.65
N THR A 146 -13.18 -8.73 11.90
CA THR A 146 -12.06 -9.35 12.60
C THR A 146 -11.66 -10.64 11.89
N VAL A 147 -10.36 -10.86 11.69
CA VAL A 147 -9.86 -12.08 11.05
C VAL A 147 -10.17 -13.30 11.93
N SER A 148 -10.72 -14.36 11.34
CA SER A 148 -10.99 -15.61 12.05
C SER A 148 -9.71 -16.23 12.65
N ASP A 149 -9.82 -16.82 13.84
CA ASP A 149 -8.71 -17.47 14.53
C ASP A 149 -8.07 -18.57 13.67
N ALA A 150 -8.89 -19.37 12.97
CA ALA A 150 -8.40 -20.47 12.14
C ALA A 150 -7.60 -19.95 10.93
N ALA A 151 -8.02 -18.84 10.33
CA ALA A 151 -7.30 -18.17 9.26
C ALA A 151 -5.95 -17.61 9.75
N LEU A 152 -5.96 -16.95 10.91
CA LEU A 152 -4.75 -16.38 11.52
C LEU A 152 -3.72 -17.46 11.88
N ILE A 153 -4.14 -18.56 12.50
CA ILE A 153 -3.25 -19.67 12.87
C ILE A 153 -2.56 -20.23 11.63
N ARG A 154 -3.31 -20.53 10.57
CA ARG A 154 -2.76 -21.03 9.30
C ARG A 154 -1.79 -20.04 8.66
N TYR A 155 -2.07 -18.75 8.76
CA TYR A 155 -1.20 -17.71 8.22
C TYR A 155 0.13 -17.63 8.94
N ILE A 156 0.12 -17.71 10.28
CA ILE A 156 1.35 -17.74 11.08
C ILE A 156 2.16 -19.00 10.77
N GLU A 157 1.51 -20.16 10.67
CA GLU A 157 2.17 -21.42 10.29
C GLU A 157 2.81 -21.33 8.89
N GLU A 158 2.12 -20.72 7.92
CA GLU A 158 2.68 -20.48 6.58
C GLU A 158 3.88 -19.53 6.62
N LEU A 159 3.83 -18.45 7.41
CA LEU A 159 4.95 -17.53 7.60
C LEU A 159 6.18 -18.25 8.16
N HIS A 160 5.99 -19.08 9.20
CA HIS A 160 7.06 -19.92 9.76
C HIS A 160 7.59 -20.92 8.74
N SER A 161 6.72 -21.55 7.93
CA SER A 161 7.14 -22.47 6.87
C SER A 161 8.03 -21.82 5.81
N ARG A 162 7.87 -20.50 5.60
CA ARG A 162 8.70 -19.69 4.70
C ARG A 162 10.00 -19.20 5.35
N GLY A 163 10.18 -19.43 6.65
CA GLY A 163 11.37 -19.05 7.42
C GLY A 163 11.29 -17.66 8.07
N TYR A 164 10.12 -17.02 8.10
CA TYR A 164 9.96 -15.74 8.79
C TYR A 164 9.79 -15.95 10.29
N LYS A 165 10.33 -15.03 11.07
CA LYS A 165 9.95 -14.84 12.48
C LYS A 165 8.68 -13.99 12.53
N VAL A 166 7.79 -14.30 13.47
CA VAL A 166 6.48 -13.65 13.57
C VAL A 166 6.39 -12.87 14.87
N MET A 167 5.94 -11.62 14.76
CA MET A 167 5.48 -10.83 15.89
C MET A 167 3.96 -10.66 15.77
N LEU A 168 3.19 -11.05 16.77
CA LEU A 168 1.74 -10.81 16.73
C LEU A 168 1.43 -9.42 17.30
N TYR A 169 0.63 -8.65 16.56
CA TYR A 169 0.34 -7.26 16.86
C TYR A 169 -1.18 -7.00 16.97
N PRO A 170 -1.78 -7.27 18.15
CA PRO A 170 -3.18 -6.94 18.42
C PRO A 170 -3.39 -5.42 18.56
N MET A 171 -4.34 -4.89 17.81
CA MET A 171 -4.65 -3.46 17.75
C MET A 171 -6.17 -3.20 17.83
N PRO A 172 -6.65 -2.36 18.76
CA PRO A 172 -8.05 -1.94 18.75
C PRO A 172 -8.29 -0.85 17.70
N LEU A 173 -9.29 -1.04 16.84
CA LEU A 173 -9.75 -0.05 15.86
C LEU A 173 -11.06 0.60 16.32
N LEU A 174 -11.25 1.89 16.04
CA LEU A 174 -12.45 2.61 16.48
C LEU A 174 -13.55 2.51 15.42
N ASP A 175 -14.52 1.63 15.69
CA ASP A 175 -15.75 1.48 14.90
C ASP A 175 -16.79 2.52 15.31
N THR A 176 -16.54 3.76 14.90
CA THR A 176 -17.41 4.91 15.16
C THR A 176 -17.72 5.65 13.86
N LYS A 177 -18.68 6.60 13.92
CA LYS A 177 -19.08 7.40 12.76
C LYS A 177 -17.90 8.12 12.07
N ASN A 178 -16.85 8.44 12.81
CA ASN A 178 -15.76 9.28 12.34
C ASN A 178 -14.43 8.53 12.17
N LYS A 179 -14.40 7.20 12.37
CA LYS A 179 -13.17 6.38 12.37
C LYS A 179 -12.02 7.07 13.11
N GLY A 180 -12.27 7.43 14.37
CA GLY A 180 -11.29 8.11 15.21
C GLY A 180 -10.06 7.25 15.50
N TRP A 181 -9.05 7.86 16.10
CA TRP A 181 -7.82 7.14 16.47
C TRP A 181 -7.86 6.60 17.90
N ARG A 182 -7.35 5.37 18.12
CA ARG A 182 -7.27 4.72 19.45
C ARG A 182 -6.47 5.52 20.47
N GLY A 183 -5.50 6.31 20.02
CA GLY A 183 -4.76 7.21 20.91
C GLY A 183 -5.60 8.31 21.53
N ARG A 184 -6.86 8.48 21.11
CA ARG A 184 -7.84 9.39 21.74
C ARG A 184 -8.69 8.73 22.84
N LEU A 185 -8.52 7.44 23.11
CA LEU A 185 -9.19 6.77 24.23
C LEU A 185 -8.85 7.51 25.55
N SER A 186 -9.88 7.83 26.32
CA SER A 186 -9.77 8.63 27.55
C SER A 186 -10.85 8.23 28.57
N GLY A 187 -10.76 8.73 29.80
CA GLY A 187 -11.69 8.44 30.89
C GLY A 187 -11.24 9.11 32.19
N THR A 188 -11.74 8.63 33.33
CA THR A 188 -11.22 9.04 34.64
C THR A 188 -10.20 8.01 35.16
N PRO A 189 -9.32 8.39 36.12
CA PRO A 189 -8.40 7.45 36.75
C PRO A 189 -9.08 6.19 37.32
N GLU A 190 -10.29 6.32 37.85
CA GLU A 190 -11.06 5.24 38.47
C GLU A 190 -11.57 4.22 37.44
N ASP A 191 -11.90 4.67 36.23
CA ASP A 191 -12.43 3.82 35.16
C ASP A 191 -11.34 2.92 34.52
N ILE A 192 -10.07 3.29 34.64
CA ILE A 192 -8.95 2.62 33.96
C ILE A 192 -8.84 1.14 34.36
N SER A 193 -8.84 0.85 35.67
CA SER A 193 -8.69 -0.52 36.16
C SER A 193 -9.81 -1.41 35.63
N ASP A 194 -11.05 -0.90 35.61
CA ASP A 194 -12.20 -1.65 35.12
C ASP A 194 -12.17 -1.86 33.61
N PHE A 195 -11.75 -0.85 32.84
CA PHE A 195 -11.53 -0.99 31.39
C PHE A 195 -10.54 -2.11 31.07
N PHE A 196 -9.37 -2.11 31.72
CA PHE A 196 -8.35 -3.13 31.49
C PHE A 196 -8.84 -4.52 31.89
N LYS A 197 -9.31 -4.67 33.13
CA LYS A 197 -9.72 -5.96 33.69
C LYS A 197 -10.91 -6.58 32.97
N ASN A 198 -11.93 -5.78 32.64
CA ASN A 198 -13.19 -6.32 32.14
C ASN A 198 -13.19 -6.52 30.62
N GLN A 199 -12.32 -5.80 29.89
CA GLN A 199 -12.35 -5.75 28.43
C GLN A 199 -10.97 -5.96 27.79
N TYR A 200 -10.04 -5.05 28.01
CA TYR A 200 -8.79 -5.02 27.25
C TYR A 200 -7.90 -6.25 27.48
N ASN A 201 -7.81 -6.72 28.72
CA ASN A 201 -7.03 -7.91 29.05
C ASN A 201 -7.56 -9.15 28.31
N LYS A 202 -8.89 -9.31 28.18
CA LYS A 202 -9.49 -10.45 27.47
C LYS A 202 -9.11 -10.46 25.99
N PHE A 203 -9.11 -9.28 25.36
CA PHE A 203 -8.66 -9.11 23.98
C PHE A 203 -7.20 -9.53 23.81
N ILE A 204 -6.31 -9.05 24.68
CA ILE A 204 -4.88 -9.37 24.59
C ILE A 204 -4.58 -10.83 24.97
N GLU A 205 -5.24 -11.36 25.99
CA GLU A 205 -5.10 -12.76 26.42
C GLU A 205 -5.54 -13.74 25.34
N HIS A 206 -6.60 -13.43 24.58
CA HIS A 206 -7.05 -14.22 23.43
C HIS A 206 -5.91 -14.41 22.43
N TYR A 207 -5.33 -13.31 21.95
CA TYR A 207 -4.23 -13.37 20.99
C TYR A 207 -2.94 -13.90 21.59
N ALA A 208 -2.70 -13.71 22.90
CA ALA A 208 -1.57 -14.37 23.58
C ALA A 208 -1.73 -15.90 23.60
N SER A 209 -2.96 -16.41 23.68
CA SER A 209 -3.23 -17.85 23.55
C SER A 209 -2.86 -18.37 22.16
N ILE A 210 -3.27 -17.65 21.10
CA ILE A 210 -2.89 -17.97 19.72
C ILE A 210 -1.37 -17.90 19.55
N ALA A 211 -0.74 -16.81 20.01
CA ALA A 211 0.71 -16.62 19.98
C ALA A 211 1.47 -17.78 20.64
N LYS A 212 0.97 -18.30 21.76
CA LYS A 212 1.53 -19.47 22.43
C LYS A 212 1.34 -20.75 21.62
N GLN A 213 0.15 -20.96 21.05
CA GLN A 213 -0.16 -22.11 20.21
C GLN A 213 0.74 -22.16 18.98
N THR A 214 0.90 -21.03 18.31
CA THR A 214 1.68 -20.92 17.06
C THR A 214 3.17 -20.64 17.30
N LYS A 215 3.59 -20.41 18.54
CA LYS A 215 4.99 -20.18 18.95
C LYS A 215 5.64 -18.97 18.25
N VAL A 216 4.95 -17.84 18.25
CA VAL A 216 5.50 -16.58 17.71
C VAL A 216 6.73 -16.13 18.50
N GLU A 217 7.64 -15.42 17.83
CA GLU A 217 8.88 -14.92 18.40
C GLU A 217 8.72 -13.55 19.09
N GLY A 218 7.66 -12.81 18.75
CA GLY A 218 7.33 -11.52 19.34
C GLY A 218 5.84 -11.33 19.63
N PHE A 219 5.52 -10.49 20.61
CA PHE A 219 4.14 -10.15 20.96
C PHE A 219 4.04 -8.70 21.47
N ILE A 220 3.11 -7.94 20.92
CA ILE A 220 2.80 -6.58 21.36
C ILE A 220 1.59 -6.59 22.30
N ILE A 221 1.72 -6.04 23.51
CA ILE A 221 0.63 -6.02 24.51
C ILE A 221 -0.35 -4.85 24.33
N GLY A 222 -0.01 -3.91 23.46
CA GLY A 222 -0.83 -2.75 23.16
C GLY A 222 -0.10 -1.72 22.33
N SER A 223 -0.85 -0.75 21.82
CA SER A 223 -0.28 0.27 20.96
C SER A 223 -1.03 1.59 20.97
N GLU A 224 -0.24 2.66 21.01
CA GLU A 224 -0.67 4.06 20.84
C GLU A 224 -1.81 4.48 21.77
N PHE A 225 -1.75 4.16 23.07
CA PHE A 225 -2.69 4.68 24.09
C PHE A 225 -2.33 6.06 24.60
N ALA A 226 -1.94 6.94 23.66
CA ALA A 226 -1.26 8.21 23.91
C ALA A 226 -1.98 9.16 24.88
N GLN A 227 -3.32 9.17 24.95
CA GLN A 227 -4.07 9.95 25.94
C GLN A 227 -4.25 9.19 27.26
N LEU A 228 -4.59 7.91 27.19
CA LEU A 228 -4.85 7.06 28.36
C LEU A 228 -3.61 6.94 29.26
N THR A 229 -2.41 6.84 28.69
CA THR A 229 -1.13 6.76 29.43
C THR A 229 -0.68 8.08 30.04
N LYS A 230 -1.37 9.18 29.74
CA LYS A 230 -1.16 10.52 30.35
C LYS A 230 -2.10 10.81 31.52
N ILE A 231 -3.15 10.01 31.70
CA ILE A 231 -4.10 10.18 32.81
C ILE A 231 -3.37 9.93 34.13
N ARG A 232 -3.47 10.90 35.03
CA ARG A 232 -2.80 10.92 36.32
C ARG A 232 -3.82 10.89 37.45
N ASP A 233 -3.61 10.03 38.45
CA ASP A 233 -4.46 9.97 39.64
C ASP A 233 -4.14 11.08 40.67
N GLU A 234 -4.94 11.19 41.72
CA GLU A 234 -4.74 12.18 42.80
C GLU A 234 -3.41 11.98 43.57
N GLN A 235 -2.85 10.77 43.55
CA GLN A 235 -1.56 10.44 44.17
C GLN A 235 -0.37 10.70 43.23
N GLY A 236 -0.64 11.14 42.00
CA GLY A 236 0.35 11.48 41.02
C GLY A 236 0.90 10.29 40.21
N ASN A 237 0.28 9.11 40.29
CA ASN A 237 0.63 7.95 39.47
C ASN A 237 -0.10 7.96 38.13
N TYR A 238 0.31 7.06 37.22
CA TYR A 238 -0.30 6.87 35.90
C TYR A 238 -0.97 5.48 35.86
N PRO A 239 -2.27 5.35 36.19
CA PRO A 239 -2.91 4.05 36.38
C PRO A 239 -2.88 3.16 35.14
N ALA A 240 -2.99 3.74 33.94
CA ALA A 240 -2.93 2.97 32.69
C ALA A 240 -1.55 2.32 32.48
N VAL A 241 -0.48 3.03 32.83
CA VAL A 241 0.89 2.48 32.78
C VAL A 241 1.04 1.34 33.80
N ILE A 242 0.45 1.48 34.98
CA ILE A 242 0.44 0.42 36.00
C ILE A 242 -0.32 -0.83 35.51
N GLU A 243 -1.49 -0.65 34.89
CA GLU A 243 -2.24 -1.77 34.30
C GLU A 243 -1.48 -2.43 33.13
N LEU A 244 -0.80 -1.65 32.29
CA LEU A 244 0.08 -2.19 31.24
C LEU A 244 1.24 -3.01 31.81
N VAL A 245 1.83 -2.61 32.95
CA VAL A 245 2.87 -3.40 33.63
C VAL A 245 2.30 -4.71 34.17
N LYS A 246 1.09 -4.71 34.74
CA LYS A 246 0.41 -5.93 35.21
C LYS A 246 0.12 -6.87 34.04
N LEU A 247 -0.39 -6.33 32.93
CA LEU A 247 -0.64 -7.10 31.71
C LEU A 247 0.66 -7.66 31.12
N ALA A 248 1.72 -6.85 31.01
CA ALA A 248 3.03 -7.28 30.54
C ALA A 248 3.54 -8.49 31.35
N LYS A 249 3.43 -8.41 32.68
CA LYS A 249 3.78 -9.52 33.58
C LYS A 249 2.99 -10.78 33.26
N GLN A 250 1.68 -10.67 33.17
CA GLN A 250 0.80 -11.81 32.89
C GLN A 250 1.13 -12.44 31.53
N ILE A 251 1.29 -11.63 30.48
CA ILE A 251 1.59 -12.10 29.13
C ILE A 251 2.99 -12.73 29.07
N LYS A 252 4.01 -12.10 29.64
CA LYS A 252 5.38 -12.63 29.65
C LYS A 252 5.47 -13.97 30.40
N LEU A 253 4.75 -14.11 31.52
CA LEU A 253 4.67 -15.37 32.26
C LEU A 253 3.92 -16.47 31.48
N ASN A 254 2.90 -16.11 30.69
CA ASN A 254 2.15 -17.06 29.87
C ASN A 254 2.94 -17.54 28.64
N LEU A 255 3.57 -16.61 27.91
CA LEU A 255 4.30 -16.87 26.67
C LEU A 255 5.69 -17.46 26.92
N GLY A 256 6.30 -17.16 28.06
CA GLY A 256 7.65 -17.61 28.41
C GLY A 256 8.74 -16.60 28.05
N LYS A 257 9.97 -16.90 28.48
CA LYS A 257 11.10 -15.96 28.39
C LYS A 257 11.62 -15.74 26.97
N GLU A 258 11.46 -16.72 26.09
CA GLU A 258 11.96 -16.70 24.71
C GLU A 258 11.17 -15.74 23.79
N VAL A 259 9.90 -15.47 24.10
CA VAL A 259 9.08 -14.56 23.30
C VAL A 259 9.40 -13.12 23.68
N THR A 260 9.74 -12.29 22.69
CA THR A 260 9.98 -10.86 22.91
C THR A 260 8.64 -10.15 23.11
N VAL A 261 8.40 -9.61 24.29
CA VAL A 261 7.20 -8.87 24.67
C VAL A 261 7.51 -7.38 24.71
N THR A 262 6.68 -6.57 24.05
CA THR A 262 6.81 -5.12 24.06
C THR A 262 5.46 -4.40 24.00
N TYR A 263 5.49 -3.08 24.10
CA TYR A 263 4.38 -2.16 23.87
C TYR A 263 4.80 -1.21 22.76
N ALA A 264 3.91 -0.97 21.79
CA ALA A 264 4.19 -0.10 20.64
C ALA A 264 3.67 1.31 20.91
N ALA A 265 4.51 2.14 21.56
CA ALA A 265 4.12 3.49 21.94
C ALA A 265 4.15 4.43 20.74
N ASP A 266 3.18 5.33 20.64
CA ASP A 266 3.21 6.41 19.65
C ASP A 266 4.51 7.25 19.79
N TRP A 267 5.01 7.81 18.68
CA TRP A 267 6.16 8.72 18.70
C TRP A 267 5.98 9.93 19.65
N SER A 268 4.73 10.32 19.97
CA SER A 268 4.38 11.35 20.95
C SER A 268 4.05 10.84 22.38
N GLU A 269 4.24 9.54 22.61
CA GLU A 269 3.89 8.82 23.84
C GLU A 269 5.10 8.21 24.54
N TYR A 270 6.06 7.63 23.80
CA TYR A 270 7.12 6.80 24.38
C TYR A 270 8.03 7.53 25.40
N HIS A 271 8.07 8.85 25.33
CA HIS A 271 8.95 9.76 26.06
C HIS A 271 8.24 10.43 27.25
N SER A 272 8.78 11.56 27.74
CA SER A 272 8.17 12.34 28.83
C SER A 272 6.94 13.14 28.40
N TYR A 273 5.91 13.19 29.25
CA TYR A 273 4.76 14.09 29.11
C TYR A 273 4.86 15.22 30.16
N ASP A 274 4.84 16.47 29.72
CA ASP A 274 5.08 17.65 30.57
C ASP A 274 6.35 17.54 31.45
N GLY A 275 7.38 16.87 30.92
CA GLY A 275 8.65 16.60 31.59
C GLY A 275 8.62 15.40 32.56
N TRP A 276 7.45 14.84 32.87
CA TRP A 276 7.30 13.60 33.63
C TRP A 276 7.50 12.39 32.72
N TYR A 277 8.42 11.50 33.08
CA TYR A 277 8.66 10.26 32.36
C TYR A 277 7.64 9.19 32.78
N ASN A 278 6.38 9.42 32.44
CA ASN A 278 5.23 8.59 32.80
C ASN A 278 5.38 7.12 32.34
N MET A 279 5.99 6.90 31.18
CA MET A 279 6.17 5.55 30.61
C MET A 279 7.34 4.75 31.20
N ASP A 280 8.23 5.37 31.98
CA ASP A 280 9.44 4.71 32.49
C ASP A 280 9.14 3.50 33.38
N GLU A 281 8.00 3.47 34.07
CA GLU A 281 7.59 2.32 34.87
C GLU A 281 7.38 1.08 33.98
N LEU A 282 6.77 1.27 32.80
CA LEU A 282 6.62 0.20 31.80
C LEU A 282 7.96 -0.13 31.15
N TRP A 283 8.72 0.88 30.73
CA TRP A 283 10.02 0.67 30.07
C TRP A 283 11.07 0.07 30.98
N SER A 284 10.96 0.23 32.30
CA SER A 284 11.88 -0.38 33.27
C SER A 284 11.40 -1.76 33.76
N SER A 285 10.17 -2.16 33.45
CA SER A 285 9.60 -3.45 33.84
C SER A 285 10.42 -4.62 33.27
N GLU A 286 10.74 -5.62 34.09
CA GLU A 286 11.43 -6.85 33.63
C GLU A 286 10.61 -7.67 32.62
N TYR A 287 9.31 -7.38 32.47
CA TYR A 287 8.39 -8.10 31.59
C TYR A 287 8.23 -7.46 30.20
N ILE A 288 8.91 -6.35 29.96
CA ILE A 288 9.04 -5.72 28.63
C ILE A 288 10.50 -5.91 28.19
N ASP A 289 10.75 -6.57 27.08
CA ASP A 289 12.12 -6.89 26.66
C ASP A 289 12.80 -5.74 25.93
N VAL A 290 12.02 -4.98 25.15
CA VAL A 290 12.49 -3.87 24.30
C VAL A 290 11.52 -2.69 24.38
N VAL A 291 12.02 -1.48 24.14
CA VAL A 291 11.17 -0.29 23.99
C VAL A 291 10.61 -0.26 22.58
N GLY A 292 9.30 -0.39 22.42
CA GLY A 292 8.62 -0.29 21.13
C GLY A 292 8.17 1.14 20.84
N ILE A 293 8.51 1.65 19.66
CA ILE A 293 8.14 3.00 19.22
C ILE A 293 7.55 2.93 17.81
N ASP A 294 6.37 3.50 17.64
CA ASP A 294 5.74 3.78 16.36
C ASP A 294 6.29 5.11 15.83
N ALA A 295 7.42 5.01 15.13
CA ALA A 295 8.43 6.06 14.92
C ALA A 295 8.11 7.02 13.77
N TYR A 296 6.99 7.73 13.84
CA TYR A 296 6.54 8.67 12.80
C TYR A 296 7.05 10.12 13.01
N PHE A 297 8.31 10.26 13.41
CA PHE A 297 8.87 11.56 13.76
C PHE A 297 8.93 12.51 12.55
N PRO A 298 8.50 13.78 12.67
CA PRO A 298 8.76 14.81 11.66
C PRO A 298 10.27 14.93 11.37
N LEU A 299 10.68 14.70 10.13
CA LEU A 299 12.08 14.74 9.71
C LEU A 299 12.43 16.04 8.99
N THR A 300 11.47 16.61 8.26
CA THR A 300 11.63 17.88 7.54
C THR A 300 10.59 18.88 8.01
N ASP A 301 10.77 20.16 7.64
CA ASP A 301 9.91 21.25 8.13
C ASP A 301 9.77 22.41 7.12
N GLY A 302 9.27 22.11 5.93
CA GLY A 302 9.01 23.10 4.88
C GLY A 302 8.34 22.53 3.63
N PRO A 303 8.03 23.38 2.63
CA PRO A 303 7.66 22.88 1.31
C PRO A 303 8.81 22.03 0.74
N GLU A 304 8.45 20.96 0.06
CA GLU A 304 9.44 20.10 -0.58
C GLU A 304 10.16 20.88 -1.70
N PRO A 305 11.50 20.78 -1.81
CA PRO A 305 12.24 21.42 -2.90
C PRO A 305 11.78 20.90 -4.28
N PRO A 306 12.03 21.62 -5.39
CA PRO A 306 11.60 21.22 -6.73
C PRO A 306 12.03 19.81 -7.18
N PHE A 307 13.06 19.22 -6.57
CA PHE A 307 13.56 17.87 -6.89
C PHE A 307 13.36 16.85 -5.76
N GLY A 308 12.49 17.17 -4.80
CA GLY A 308 12.29 16.34 -3.61
C GLY A 308 13.33 16.60 -2.52
N TYR A 309 13.07 16.07 -1.33
CA TYR A 309 14.11 15.93 -0.31
C TYR A 309 15.15 14.88 -0.72
N SER A 310 16.40 15.06 -0.29
CA SER A 310 17.47 14.08 -0.46
C SER A 310 17.48 13.03 0.67
N VAL A 311 18.23 11.96 0.45
CA VAL A 311 18.49 10.95 1.49
C VAL A 311 19.21 11.57 2.69
N GLU A 312 20.12 12.52 2.42
CA GLU A 312 20.88 13.26 3.43
C GLU A 312 19.98 14.16 4.27
N ASP A 313 18.98 14.82 3.67
CA ASP A 313 17.99 15.63 4.39
C ASP A 313 17.22 14.77 5.39
N VAL A 314 16.78 13.57 4.97
CA VAL A 314 16.09 12.60 5.83
C VAL A 314 16.98 12.15 6.97
N MET A 315 18.24 11.79 6.69
CA MET A 315 19.22 11.36 7.69
C MET A 315 19.55 12.48 8.72
N GLY A 316 19.61 13.73 8.26
CA GLY A 316 19.81 14.91 9.09
C GLY A 316 18.58 15.23 9.96
N GLY A 317 17.39 15.02 9.42
CA GLY A 317 16.11 15.24 10.09
C GLY A 317 15.88 14.37 11.33
N TRP A 318 16.46 13.18 11.36
CA TRP A 318 16.47 12.31 12.54
C TRP A 318 17.27 12.87 13.74
N SER A 319 18.04 13.94 13.56
CA SER A 319 18.89 14.52 14.60
C SER A 319 18.84 16.05 14.65
N SER A 320 17.79 16.66 14.10
CA SER A 320 17.58 18.11 14.07
C SER A 320 16.10 18.46 13.84
N GLY A 321 15.69 19.72 13.99
CA GLY A 321 14.36 20.20 13.62
C GLY A 321 13.27 19.98 14.68
N VAL A 322 12.01 19.88 14.24
CA VAL A 322 10.83 19.76 15.11
C VAL A 322 10.95 18.58 16.08
N GLY A 323 10.77 18.83 17.37
CA GLY A 323 10.91 17.84 18.44
C GLY A 323 12.33 17.58 18.91
N TYR A 324 13.34 18.09 18.20
CA TYR A 324 14.75 17.98 18.59
C TYR A 324 15.29 19.35 19.04
N ASP A 325 15.22 20.36 18.16
CA ASP A 325 15.72 21.71 18.40
C ASP A 325 14.63 22.66 18.91
N TYR A 326 13.41 22.51 18.40
CA TYR A 326 12.27 23.38 18.69
C TYR A 326 10.93 22.64 18.58
N PHE A 327 9.87 23.27 19.07
CA PHE A 327 8.48 22.87 18.86
C PHE A 327 7.65 24.05 18.33
N TYR A 328 6.45 23.76 17.86
CA TYR A 328 5.48 24.78 17.48
C TYR A 328 4.55 25.10 18.65
N ASP A 329 4.49 26.37 19.04
CA ASP A 329 3.49 26.89 19.98
C ASP A 329 2.27 27.40 19.20
N TYR A 330 1.12 26.77 19.42
CA TYR A 330 -0.15 27.10 18.76
C TYR A 330 -1.03 28.05 19.59
N SER A 331 -0.55 28.57 20.72
CA SER A 331 -1.35 29.40 21.63
C SER A 331 -1.66 30.81 21.12
N LYS A 332 -0.92 31.31 20.10
CA LYS A 332 -0.97 32.71 19.63
C LYS A 332 -1.37 32.91 18.17
N GLY A 333 -2.33 32.14 17.67
CA GLY A 333 -2.81 32.27 16.29
C GLY A 333 -1.88 31.58 15.30
N GLU A 334 -0.95 32.30 14.68
CA GLU A 334 0.06 31.69 13.80
C GLU A 334 1.09 30.89 14.63
N PRO A 335 1.37 29.62 14.28
CA PRO A 335 2.27 28.79 15.06
C PRO A 335 3.70 29.36 15.11
N GLU A 336 4.21 29.64 16.31
CA GLU A 336 5.57 30.14 16.50
C GLU A 336 6.56 29.01 16.81
N ARG A 337 7.77 29.08 16.22
CA ARG A 337 8.86 28.14 16.55
C ARG A 337 9.53 28.53 17.86
N VAL A 338 9.45 27.67 18.86
CA VAL A 338 10.04 27.89 20.19
C VAL A 338 11.14 26.86 20.45
N LYS A 339 12.35 27.32 20.78
CA LYS A 339 13.48 26.44 21.12
C LYS A 339 13.27 25.80 22.49
N TYR A 340 13.76 24.57 22.65
CA TYR A 340 13.79 23.93 23.95
C TYR A 340 14.83 24.58 24.87
N ASN A 341 14.38 25.11 26.01
CA ASN A 341 15.27 25.60 27.07
C ASN A 341 15.70 24.48 28.03
N ASP A 342 14.94 23.40 28.06
CA ASP A 342 15.25 22.19 28.80
C ASP A 342 15.12 21.00 27.84
N SER A 343 16.23 20.29 27.71
CA SER A 343 16.36 19.17 26.78
C SER A 343 15.46 17.97 27.12
N ARG A 344 14.87 17.90 28.32
CA ARG A 344 13.88 16.85 28.69
C ARG A 344 12.61 16.88 27.84
N TYR A 345 12.33 18.02 27.19
CA TYR A 345 11.17 18.20 26.33
C TYR A 345 11.46 17.93 24.85
N ALA A 346 12.72 17.66 24.49
CA ALA A 346 13.14 17.34 23.12
C ALA A 346 12.81 15.88 22.78
N TRP A 347 11.52 15.60 22.58
CA TRP A 347 10.94 14.27 22.41
C TRP A 347 11.43 13.48 21.19
N LYS A 348 12.01 14.13 20.17
CA LYS A 348 12.63 13.44 19.02
C LYS A 348 14.07 13.03 19.30
N ASN A 349 14.71 13.54 20.35
CA ASN A 349 16.10 13.19 20.66
C ASN A 349 16.19 11.81 21.34
N ILE A 350 15.89 10.76 20.56
CA ILE A 350 15.84 9.36 21.01
C ILE A 350 17.19 8.94 21.60
N ALA A 351 18.30 9.34 20.97
CA ALA A 351 19.65 8.99 21.42
C ALA A 351 19.94 9.53 22.83
N LYS A 352 19.53 10.76 23.10
CA LYS A 352 19.67 11.38 24.42
C LYS A 352 18.75 10.72 25.45
N TRP A 353 17.46 10.60 25.14
CA TRP A 353 16.49 9.90 26.00
C TRP A 353 17.00 8.51 26.38
N TRP A 354 17.47 7.73 25.41
CA TRP A 354 17.97 6.39 25.63
C TRP A 354 19.24 6.33 26.50
N SER A 355 20.11 7.34 26.43
CA SER A 355 21.45 7.31 27.05
C SER A 355 21.57 8.10 28.35
N GLU A 356 20.53 8.82 28.78
CA GLU A 356 20.57 9.65 29.99
C GLU A 356 19.77 9.06 31.15
N THR A 357 20.06 9.56 32.36
CA THR A 357 19.22 9.28 33.54
C THR A 357 17.98 10.14 33.48
N HIS A 358 16.80 9.54 33.64
CA HIS A 358 15.54 10.26 33.63
C HIS A 358 15.24 10.86 35.01
N ILE A 359 14.97 12.17 35.02
CA ILE A 359 14.69 12.96 36.23
C ILE A 359 13.38 13.72 36.02
N ASN A 360 12.38 13.34 36.81
CA ASN A 360 11.08 13.97 36.82
C ASN A 360 11.15 15.41 37.36
N PRO A 361 10.15 16.26 37.07
CA PRO A 361 9.97 17.54 37.74
C PRO A 361 9.97 17.33 39.27
N GLY A 362 10.70 18.20 39.98
CA GLY A 362 10.96 18.04 41.42
C GLY A 362 12.22 17.23 41.76
N GLY A 363 12.92 16.68 40.77
CA GLY A 363 14.27 16.10 40.94
C GLY A 363 14.31 14.61 41.27
N SER A 364 13.17 13.92 41.28
CA SER A 364 13.14 12.47 41.52
C SER A 364 13.63 11.70 40.30
N LYS A 365 14.56 10.77 40.52
CA LYS A 365 15.04 9.83 39.49
C LYS A 365 13.99 8.74 39.26
N THR A 366 13.77 8.36 38.00
CA THR A 366 12.91 7.22 37.68
C THR A 366 13.67 5.89 37.78
N LYS A 367 13.01 4.78 37.45
CA LYS A 367 13.62 3.45 37.38
C LYS A 367 14.48 3.26 36.12
N TRP A 368 14.33 4.11 35.11
CA TRP A 368 15.08 3.99 33.87
C TRP A 368 16.58 4.14 34.13
N GLN A 369 17.36 3.20 33.59
CA GLN A 369 18.81 3.28 33.56
C GLN A 369 19.27 3.54 32.14
N PRO A 370 20.29 4.42 31.94
CA PRO A 370 20.89 4.64 30.63
C PRO A 370 21.14 3.35 29.87
N LYS A 371 20.65 3.29 28.63
CA LYS A 371 20.88 2.20 27.68
C LYS A 371 20.36 0.83 28.13
N MET A 372 19.45 0.77 29.12
CA MET A 372 19.04 -0.51 29.73
C MET A 372 18.33 -1.47 28.78
N LYS A 373 17.67 -0.96 27.75
CA LYS A 373 16.96 -1.76 26.73
C LYS A 373 17.20 -1.22 25.34
N LYS A 374 17.22 -2.10 24.35
CA LYS A 374 17.24 -1.73 22.93
C LYS A 374 15.87 -1.18 22.52
N ILE A 375 15.86 -0.46 21.41
CA ILE A 375 14.66 0.11 20.80
C ILE A 375 14.30 -0.70 19.57
N TRP A 376 13.02 -1.05 19.45
CA TRP A 376 12.42 -1.50 18.20
C TRP A 376 11.52 -0.39 17.70
N PHE A 377 11.71 0.04 16.46
CA PHE A 377 10.66 0.77 15.76
C PHE A 377 9.61 -0.24 15.34
N THR A 378 8.57 -0.40 16.17
CA THR A 378 7.43 -1.30 15.96
C THR A 378 6.63 -0.89 14.74
N GLU A 379 6.67 0.39 14.41
CA GLU A 379 6.29 0.92 13.11
C GLU A 379 7.25 2.05 12.68
N TYR A 380 7.48 2.17 11.37
CA TYR A 380 7.89 3.42 10.73
C TYR A 380 7.27 3.46 9.33
N ARG A 381 6.87 4.64 8.85
CA ARG A 381 6.16 4.78 7.57
C ARG A 381 6.23 6.20 7.04
N PHE A 382 5.95 6.35 5.75
CA PHE A 382 5.78 7.64 5.07
C PHE A 382 4.64 7.53 4.06
N PRO A 383 3.71 8.48 4.00
CA PRO A 383 2.67 8.48 2.96
C PRO A 383 3.31 8.66 1.58
N SER A 384 2.62 8.21 0.54
CA SER A 384 3.08 8.29 -0.85
C SER A 384 2.83 9.67 -1.45
N MET A 385 3.32 10.72 -0.79
CA MET A 385 2.99 12.10 -1.12
C MET A 385 4.20 13.02 -1.00
N ASN A 386 4.15 14.16 -1.68
CA ASN A 386 5.12 15.21 -1.46
C ASN A 386 5.05 15.73 -0.01
N GLY A 387 6.18 16.07 0.58
CA GLY A 387 6.29 16.47 1.98
C GLY A 387 6.03 15.35 2.98
N CYS A 388 6.03 14.08 2.57
CA CYS A 388 5.74 12.92 3.44
C CYS A 388 6.60 12.85 4.71
N THR A 389 7.79 13.43 4.69
CA THR A 389 8.72 13.49 5.83
C THR A 389 8.38 14.57 6.86
N ASN A 390 7.49 15.52 6.54
CA ASN A 390 7.05 16.56 7.47
C ASN A 390 6.12 16.02 8.54
N GLU A 391 5.23 15.08 8.18
CA GLU A 391 4.30 14.41 9.09
C GLU A 391 4.12 12.95 8.66
N PRO A 392 5.07 12.06 8.96
CA PRO A 392 5.03 10.66 8.48
C PRO A 392 3.82 9.86 8.98
N ASN A 393 3.20 10.29 10.08
CA ASN A 393 2.06 9.62 10.70
C ASN A 393 0.76 9.78 9.90
N VAL A 394 0.60 10.86 9.14
CA VAL A 394 -0.68 11.20 8.49
C VAL A 394 -0.92 10.35 7.25
N PHE A 395 -2.19 10.05 6.99
CA PHE A 395 -2.67 9.43 5.77
C PHE A 395 -3.99 10.06 5.35
N VAL A 396 -4.30 9.95 4.07
CA VAL A 396 -5.56 10.45 3.50
C VAL A 396 -6.57 9.30 3.48
N ASP A 397 -7.67 9.46 4.20
CA ASP A 397 -8.82 8.55 4.19
C ASP A 397 -10.10 9.37 4.35
N LYS A 398 -10.88 9.48 3.27
CA LYS A 398 -12.12 10.27 3.27
C LYS A 398 -13.13 9.83 4.34
N GLY A 399 -13.03 8.60 4.85
CA GLY A 399 -13.88 8.07 5.90
C GLY A 399 -13.44 8.39 7.32
N SER A 400 -12.25 8.99 7.53
CA SER A 400 -11.69 9.27 8.86
C SER A 400 -11.54 10.77 9.13
N ILE A 401 -11.84 11.17 10.37
CA ILE A 401 -11.59 12.53 10.87
C ILE A 401 -10.09 12.83 11.07
N GLU A 402 -9.25 11.80 11.07
CA GLU A 402 -7.79 11.95 11.16
C GLU A 402 -7.13 12.20 9.78
N SER A 403 -7.92 12.20 8.71
CA SER A 403 -7.44 12.37 7.34
C SER A 403 -6.86 13.75 7.09
N LYS A 404 -5.56 13.81 6.79
CA LYS A 404 -4.83 15.05 6.51
C LYS A 404 -3.76 14.79 5.46
N TYR A 405 -3.43 15.84 4.71
CA TYR A 405 -2.18 15.88 3.96
C TYR A 405 -1.02 16.22 4.90
N PRO A 406 0.19 15.72 4.67
CA PRO A 406 1.36 16.16 5.40
C PRO A 406 1.47 17.69 5.34
N ARG A 407 1.87 18.32 6.44
CA ARG A 407 2.14 19.77 6.47
C ARG A 407 3.04 20.19 5.31
N TYR A 408 2.71 21.31 4.67
CA TYR A 408 3.34 21.83 3.44
C TYR A 408 3.22 20.96 2.17
N SER A 409 2.55 19.81 2.22
CA SER A 409 2.16 19.07 1.02
C SER A 409 1.14 19.87 0.22
N ASN A 410 1.22 19.80 -1.10
CA ASN A 410 0.21 20.33 -2.02
C ASN A 410 -0.77 19.24 -2.50
N GLY A 411 -0.70 18.03 -1.93
CA GLY A 411 -1.59 16.92 -2.26
C GLY A 411 -1.08 16.02 -3.40
N GLU A 412 0.14 16.23 -3.88
CA GLU A 412 0.72 15.42 -4.96
C GLU A 412 1.17 14.05 -4.49
N VAL A 413 0.94 13.06 -5.34
CA VAL A 413 1.35 11.68 -5.11
C VAL A 413 2.79 11.51 -5.58
N SER A 414 3.65 11.03 -4.68
CA SER A 414 5.07 10.83 -4.95
C SER A 414 5.57 9.54 -4.31
N PHE A 415 5.73 8.49 -5.12
CA PHE A 415 6.36 7.24 -4.68
C PHE A 415 7.87 7.41 -4.50
N LEU A 416 8.47 8.37 -5.20
CA LEU A 416 9.89 8.70 -5.06
C LEU A 416 10.17 9.31 -3.68
N SER A 417 9.36 10.27 -3.23
CA SER A 417 9.52 10.89 -1.90
C SER A 417 9.38 9.84 -0.80
N GLN A 418 8.39 8.94 -0.90
CA GLN A 418 8.25 7.80 0.04
C GLN A 418 9.50 6.90 0.03
N LYS A 419 10.00 6.52 -1.16
CA LYS A 419 11.18 5.66 -1.29
C LYS A 419 12.43 6.30 -0.68
N ILE A 420 12.68 7.59 -0.93
CA ILE A 420 13.80 8.35 -0.37
C ILE A 420 13.70 8.43 1.16
N ALA A 421 12.50 8.68 1.69
CA ALA A 421 12.28 8.73 3.14
C ALA A 421 12.56 7.39 3.83
N ILE A 422 12.15 6.28 3.21
CA ILE A 422 12.46 4.93 3.68
C ILE A 422 13.98 4.68 3.59
N GLU A 423 14.62 5.05 2.47
CA GLU A 423 16.06 4.88 2.26
C GLU A 423 16.88 5.62 3.31
N GLY A 424 16.62 6.91 3.53
CA GLY A 424 17.33 7.72 4.52
C GLY A 424 17.14 7.22 5.94
N THR A 425 15.93 6.74 6.26
CA THR A 425 15.66 6.12 7.57
C THR A 425 16.44 4.82 7.77
N LEU A 426 16.47 3.94 6.75
CA LEU A 426 17.27 2.72 6.80
C LEU A 426 18.76 3.05 6.96
N LYS A 427 19.32 3.94 6.13
CA LYS A 427 20.74 4.33 6.22
C LYS A 427 21.10 4.96 7.57
N LYS A 428 20.17 5.71 8.18
CA LYS A 428 20.39 6.32 9.51
C LYS A 428 20.53 5.27 10.62
N TRP A 429 19.70 4.23 10.59
CA TRP A 429 19.48 3.37 11.76
C TRP A 429 19.92 1.92 11.60
N GLN A 430 20.19 1.42 10.40
CA GLN A 430 20.52 0.00 10.16
C GLN A 430 21.77 -0.49 10.91
N SER A 431 22.69 0.41 11.26
CA SER A 431 23.90 0.11 12.05
C SER A 431 23.86 0.69 13.47
N SER A 432 22.67 1.04 13.97
CA SER A 432 22.51 1.66 15.28
C SER A 432 22.74 0.65 16.40
N GLU A 433 23.49 1.06 17.43
CA GLU A 433 23.53 0.31 18.69
C GLU A 433 22.24 0.48 19.51
N MET A 434 21.45 1.51 19.25
CA MET A 434 20.24 1.82 20.01
C MET A 434 19.00 1.16 19.40
N VAL A 435 18.81 1.37 18.09
CA VAL A 435 17.66 0.85 17.34
C VAL A 435 18.06 -0.49 16.73
N GLU A 436 17.51 -1.57 17.26
CA GLU A 436 17.87 -2.94 16.86
C GLU A 436 17.02 -3.44 15.70
N LYS A 437 15.72 -3.08 15.66
CA LYS A 437 14.78 -3.49 14.61
C LYS A 437 13.91 -2.32 14.17
N MET A 438 13.52 -2.36 12.91
CA MET A 438 12.60 -1.41 12.31
C MET A 438 11.61 -2.15 11.44
N PHE A 439 10.32 -2.05 11.77
CA PHE A 439 9.22 -2.68 11.06
C PHE A 439 8.54 -1.65 10.17
N LEU A 440 8.74 -1.79 8.86
CA LEU A 440 8.15 -0.87 7.89
C LEU A 440 6.64 -1.08 7.80
N TRP A 441 5.88 0.01 7.84
CA TRP A 441 4.44 0.01 7.63
C TRP A 441 4.12 0.61 6.24
N ALA A 442 3.43 -0.08 5.32
CA ALA A 442 2.85 -1.43 5.45
C ALA A 442 2.84 -2.26 4.17
N TRP A 443 2.84 -3.58 4.37
CA TRP A 443 2.47 -4.59 3.38
C TRP A 443 1.01 -5.03 3.64
N ASP A 444 0.21 -5.28 2.61
CA ASP A 444 -1.19 -5.70 2.73
C ASP A 444 -1.31 -7.18 2.39
N ALA A 445 -2.14 -7.93 3.11
CA ALA A 445 -2.40 -9.32 2.79
C ALA A 445 -3.15 -9.52 1.46
N ARG A 446 -3.81 -8.47 0.93
CA ARG A 446 -4.40 -8.49 -0.41
C ARG A 446 -3.31 -8.26 -1.47
N PRO A 447 -3.25 -9.09 -2.53
CA PRO A 447 -2.14 -9.08 -3.48
C PRO A 447 -2.23 -7.91 -4.46
N PHE A 448 -1.09 -7.33 -4.80
CA PHE A 448 -0.96 -6.36 -5.89
C PHE A 448 -1.03 -7.07 -7.26
N PRO A 449 -1.62 -6.48 -8.32
CA PRO A 449 -2.32 -5.20 -8.39
C PRO A 449 -3.82 -5.30 -8.05
N TYR A 450 -4.34 -6.49 -7.70
CA TYR A 450 -5.77 -6.67 -7.43
C TYR A 450 -6.24 -5.75 -6.33
N PHE A 451 -5.53 -5.73 -5.19
CA PHE A 451 -5.54 -4.54 -4.36
C PHE A 451 -4.42 -3.62 -4.87
N PRO A 452 -4.75 -2.40 -5.31
CA PRO A 452 -6.01 -1.71 -5.01
C PRO A 452 -7.05 -1.74 -6.17
N ASN A 453 -6.75 -2.26 -7.36
CA ASN A 453 -7.60 -2.05 -8.55
C ASN A 453 -9.07 -2.53 -8.43
N LEU A 454 -9.38 -3.51 -7.58
CA LEU A 454 -10.74 -4.04 -7.40
C LEU A 454 -11.56 -3.21 -6.39
N CYS A 455 -11.86 -1.96 -6.73
CA CYS A 455 -12.63 -1.04 -5.87
C CYS A 455 -14.08 -1.48 -5.59
N ASP A 456 -14.68 -2.32 -6.45
CA ASP A 456 -16.00 -2.90 -6.20
C ASP A 456 -15.94 -3.98 -5.09
N MET A 457 -14.76 -4.53 -4.81
CA MET A 457 -14.51 -5.49 -3.73
C MET A 457 -14.03 -4.81 -2.44
N TRP A 458 -13.18 -3.79 -2.57
CA TRP A 458 -12.54 -3.12 -1.45
C TRP A 458 -12.73 -1.61 -1.53
N THR A 459 -13.51 -1.05 -0.61
CA THR A 459 -13.85 0.39 -0.61
C THR A 459 -12.68 1.29 -0.25
N ASP A 460 -11.70 0.76 0.50
CA ASP A 460 -10.46 1.43 0.91
C ASP A 460 -9.41 1.48 -0.21
N CYS A 461 -9.73 0.98 -1.41
CA CYS A 461 -8.83 0.94 -2.56
C CYS A 461 -8.17 2.30 -2.87
N HIS A 462 -8.92 3.40 -2.77
CA HIS A 462 -8.45 4.76 -3.05
C HIS A 462 -7.35 5.22 -2.08
N ASN A 463 -7.28 4.62 -0.89
CA ASN A 463 -6.29 4.97 0.12
C ASN A 463 -4.91 4.41 -0.23
N TRP A 464 -4.80 3.40 -1.10
CA TRP A 464 -3.51 2.83 -1.49
C TRP A 464 -2.61 3.90 -2.13
N GLN A 465 -3.14 4.74 -3.01
CA GLN A 465 -2.36 5.69 -3.80
C GLN A 465 -1.56 6.66 -2.92
N THR A 466 -2.21 7.28 -1.95
CA THR A 466 -1.61 8.28 -1.05
C THR A 466 -1.10 7.69 0.26
N GLY A 467 -1.59 6.51 0.63
CA GLY A 467 -1.28 5.86 1.90
C GLY A 467 0.10 5.22 1.97
N HIS A 468 0.36 4.59 3.11
CA HIS A 468 1.67 4.05 3.49
C HIS A 468 2.03 2.72 2.82
N TRP A 469 1.11 2.07 2.13
CA TRP A 469 1.37 0.80 1.45
C TRP A 469 2.57 0.89 0.50
N ILE A 470 3.42 -0.13 0.51
CA ILE A 470 4.64 -0.17 -0.32
C ILE A 470 4.56 -1.16 -1.50
N GLN A 471 3.62 -2.09 -1.45
CA GLN A 471 3.40 -3.10 -2.51
C GLN A 471 3.15 -2.42 -3.85
N GLY A 472 3.89 -2.83 -4.88
CA GLY A 472 3.85 -2.22 -6.21
C GLY A 472 4.53 -0.84 -6.31
N LYS A 473 4.92 -0.19 -5.22
CA LYS A 473 5.57 1.13 -5.26
C LYS A 473 7.09 1.04 -5.19
N LEU A 474 7.60 0.25 -4.24
CA LEU A 474 9.06 0.14 -4.01
C LEU A 474 9.81 -0.69 -5.07
N SER A 475 9.09 -1.50 -5.85
CA SER A 475 9.68 -2.32 -6.92
C SER A 475 10.12 -1.49 -8.15
N GLN A 476 9.76 -0.21 -8.21
CA GLN A 476 10.17 0.68 -9.29
C GLN A 476 11.67 1.02 -9.19
N LEU A 477 12.36 0.94 -10.33
CA LEU A 477 13.79 1.21 -10.45
C LEU A 477 14.05 2.72 -10.45
N ASN A 478 15.16 3.18 -9.87
CA ASN A 478 15.57 4.57 -10.07
C ASN A 478 16.10 4.74 -11.49
N ILE A 479 15.75 5.83 -12.14
CA ILE A 479 16.27 6.12 -13.48
C ILE A 479 17.80 6.31 -13.47
N SER A 480 18.36 6.86 -12.39
CA SER A 480 19.81 6.99 -12.18
C SER A 480 20.54 5.64 -12.21
N ASP A 481 19.98 4.61 -11.55
CA ASP A 481 20.50 3.24 -11.56
C ASP A 481 20.47 2.64 -12.98
N VAL A 482 19.36 2.86 -13.71
CA VAL A 482 19.20 2.35 -15.09
C VAL A 482 20.19 3.02 -16.04
N LEU A 483 20.38 4.34 -15.93
CA LEU A 483 21.38 5.08 -16.71
C LEU A 483 22.80 4.59 -16.40
N SER A 484 23.12 4.38 -15.13
CA SER A 484 24.41 3.82 -14.70
C SER A 484 24.66 2.43 -15.29
N ASP A 485 23.68 1.52 -15.23
CA ASP A 485 23.78 0.18 -15.80
C ASP A 485 24.00 0.20 -17.32
N LEU A 486 23.28 1.07 -18.04
CA LEU A 486 23.44 1.25 -19.48
C LEU A 486 24.84 1.76 -19.85
N LEU A 487 25.38 2.74 -19.11
CA LEU A 487 26.72 3.28 -19.35
C LEU A 487 27.81 2.25 -19.06
N GLN A 488 27.67 1.48 -17.99
CA GLN A 488 28.58 0.38 -17.66
C GLN A 488 28.56 -0.72 -18.72
N LYS A 489 27.37 -1.06 -19.24
CA LYS A 489 27.22 -1.97 -20.40
C LYS A 489 27.86 -1.43 -21.67
N ALA A 490 27.91 -0.10 -21.84
CA ALA A 490 28.64 0.55 -22.93
C ALA A 490 30.17 0.59 -22.70
N GLY A 491 30.66 0.15 -21.54
CA GLY A 491 32.08 0.09 -21.20
C GLY A 491 32.62 1.28 -20.41
N LEU A 492 31.77 2.21 -19.94
CA LEU A 492 32.21 3.30 -19.08
C LEU A 492 32.39 2.82 -17.63
N LYS A 493 33.41 3.36 -16.97
CA LYS A 493 33.63 3.15 -15.53
C LYS A 493 32.82 4.14 -14.70
N SER A 494 32.50 3.76 -13.46
CA SER A 494 31.68 4.55 -12.54
C SER A 494 32.27 5.93 -12.18
N ASP A 495 33.58 6.13 -12.35
CA ASP A 495 34.24 7.41 -12.13
C ASP A 495 34.15 8.36 -13.36
N GLN A 496 33.70 7.87 -14.51
CA GLN A 496 33.61 8.61 -15.77
C GLN A 496 32.24 9.25 -16.02
N PHE A 497 31.25 8.98 -15.17
CA PHE A 497 29.92 9.54 -15.29
C PHE A 497 29.29 9.85 -13.94
N ASP A 498 28.27 10.69 -13.94
CA ASP A 498 27.46 11.00 -12.77
C ASP A 498 25.99 11.11 -13.18
N THR A 499 25.18 10.18 -12.69
CA THR A 499 23.73 10.10 -12.93
C THR A 499 22.91 10.47 -11.70
N SER A 500 23.56 10.87 -10.60
CA SER A 500 22.93 11.04 -9.28
C SER A 500 21.89 12.16 -9.23
N ASP A 501 22.00 13.13 -10.13
CA ASP A 501 21.08 14.25 -10.25
C ASP A 501 19.75 13.89 -10.92
N VAL A 502 19.70 12.85 -11.77
CA VAL A 502 18.47 12.49 -12.48
C VAL A 502 17.51 11.78 -11.53
N LYS A 503 16.32 12.34 -11.37
CA LYS A 503 15.27 11.82 -10.48
C LYS A 503 14.15 11.21 -11.30
N GLY A 504 13.59 10.11 -10.81
CA GLY A 504 12.49 9.43 -11.47
C GLY A 504 12.45 7.94 -11.17
N LEU A 505 11.25 7.39 -11.20
CA LEU A 505 11.01 5.97 -11.05
C LEU A 505 10.60 5.37 -12.38
N LEU A 506 11.03 4.13 -12.59
CA LEU A 506 10.75 3.35 -13.78
C LEU A 506 10.09 2.04 -13.37
N SER A 507 8.82 1.87 -13.76
CA SER A 507 8.07 0.63 -13.49
C SER A 507 8.54 -0.53 -14.36
N GLY A 508 8.93 -0.26 -15.61
CA GLY A 508 9.51 -1.26 -16.49
C GLY A 508 9.86 -0.69 -17.85
N TYR A 509 10.85 -1.29 -18.50
CA TYR A 509 11.33 -0.92 -19.82
C TYR A 509 11.61 -2.16 -20.65
N VAL A 510 11.12 -2.18 -21.88
CA VAL A 510 11.29 -3.31 -22.79
C VAL A 510 12.24 -2.92 -23.93
N ILE A 511 13.40 -3.57 -23.97
CA ILE A 511 14.36 -3.48 -25.08
C ILE A 511 14.25 -4.77 -25.89
N ASN A 512 13.49 -4.72 -27.00
CA ASN A 512 13.23 -5.90 -27.84
C ASN A 512 14.23 -6.05 -28.99
N ASP A 513 14.90 -4.97 -29.39
CA ASP A 513 15.80 -4.94 -30.54
C ASP A 513 17.19 -4.42 -30.16
N GLN A 514 18.20 -4.75 -30.97
CA GLN A 514 19.55 -4.23 -30.79
C GLN A 514 19.58 -2.72 -31.09
N GLN A 515 19.87 -1.91 -30.07
CA GLN A 515 19.97 -0.46 -30.19
C GLN A 515 21.23 0.05 -29.49
N SER A 516 21.74 1.22 -29.90
CA SER A 516 22.85 1.86 -29.19
C SER A 516 22.39 2.40 -27.84
N VAL A 517 23.24 2.33 -26.81
CA VAL A 517 22.97 2.91 -25.48
C VAL A 517 22.62 4.41 -25.58
N ARG A 518 23.25 5.13 -26.51
CA ARG A 518 22.92 6.53 -26.80
C ARG A 518 21.47 6.71 -27.24
N SER A 519 20.92 5.81 -28.07
CA SER A 519 19.52 5.87 -28.52
C SER A 519 18.56 5.67 -27.35
N ILE A 520 18.87 4.70 -26.48
CA ILE A 520 18.10 4.42 -25.27
C ILE A 520 18.10 5.65 -24.34
N ILE A 521 19.28 6.23 -24.08
CA ILE A 521 19.41 7.44 -23.25
C ILE A 521 18.60 8.60 -23.83
N LYS A 522 18.64 8.83 -25.15
CA LYS A 522 17.84 9.88 -25.79
C LYS A 522 16.34 9.70 -25.60
N MET A 523 15.85 8.46 -25.64
CA MET A 523 14.45 8.16 -25.32
C MET A 523 14.15 8.42 -23.84
N LEU A 524 15.05 8.04 -22.93
CA LEU A 524 14.88 8.36 -21.50
C LEU A 524 14.91 9.87 -21.24
N GLN A 525 15.69 10.65 -22.00
CA GLN A 525 15.71 12.11 -21.92
C GLN A 525 14.37 12.75 -22.26
N SER A 526 13.58 12.16 -23.18
CA SER A 526 12.25 12.66 -23.51
C SER A 526 11.18 12.30 -22.47
N CYS A 527 11.48 11.37 -21.55
CA CYS A 527 10.55 10.94 -20.50
C CYS A 527 10.85 11.58 -19.15
N TYR A 528 12.14 11.66 -18.80
CA TYR A 528 12.63 12.09 -17.49
C TYR A 528 13.31 13.46 -17.52
N PHE A 529 13.35 14.11 -18.69
CA PHE A 529 13.78 15.50 -18.87
C PHE A 529 15.13 15.84 -18.24
N PHE A 530 16.21 15.30 -18.80
CA PHE A 530 17.58 15.62 -18.37
C PHE A 530 18.49 15.96 -19.56
N ASP A 531 19.50 16.77 -19.29
CA ASP A 531 20.60 17.04 -20.20
C ASP A 531 21.76 16.07 -19.93
N VAL A 532 22.57 15.79 -20.95
CA VAL A 532 23.81 15.01 -20.82
C VAL A 532 24.95 15.89 -21.27
N VAL A 533 25.86 16.21 -20.35
CA VAL A 533 26.93 17.19 -20.57
C VAL A 533 28.27 16.61 -20.14
N GLU A 534 29.33 16.98 -20.84
CA GLU A 534 30.69 16.67 -20.42
C GLU A 534 31.20 17.81 -19.52
N GLN A 535 31.52 17.49 -18.26
CA GLN A 535 32.05 18.44 -17.30
C GLN A 535 33.06 17.73 -16.40
N ASP A 536 34.21 18.37 -16.15
CA ASP A 536 35.28 17.85 -15.29
C ASP A 536 35.76 16.45 -15.70
N SER A 537 35.84 16.19 -17.01
CA SER A 537 36.16 14.88 -17.61
C SER A 537 35.17 13.75 -17.28
N LYS A 538 33.94 14.10 -16.86
CA LYS A 538 32.84 13.15 -16.63
C LYS A 538 31.64 13.49 -17.51
N LEU A 539 30.88 12.47 -17.89
CA LEU A 539 29.52 12.65 -18.40
C LEU A 539 28.56 12.87 -17.24
N LYS A 540 28.12 14.10 -17.02
CA LYS A 540 27.12 14.44 -16.03
C LYS A 540 25.73 14.47 -16.66
N PHE A 541 24.78 13.86 -15.99
CA PHE A 541 23.38 13.90 -16.35
C PHE A 541 22.70 14.90 -15.43
N VAL A 542 22.09 15.95 -15.99
CA VAL A 542 21.59 17.10 -15.24
C VAL A 542 20.08 17.22 -15.43
N GLN A 543 19.32 17.16 -14.33
CA GLN A 543 17.87 17.25 -14.35
C GLN A 543 17.41 18.63 -14.85
N LYS A 544 16.49 18.66 -15.82
CA LYS A 544 15.80 19.90 -16.25
C LYS A 544 14.74 20.28 -15.21
N GLY A 545 14.34 21.55 -15.22
CA GLY A 545 13.48 22.17 -14.21
C GLY A 545 14.22 23.05 -13.21
N ARG A 546 15.54 23.21 -13.37
CA ARG A 546 16.33 24.11 -12.51
C ARG A 546 16.02 25.57 -12.82
N GLY A 547 16.01 26.40 -11.76
CA GLY A 547 15.89 27.85 -11.87
C GLY A 547 17.15 28.52 -12.44
N VAL A 548 17.13 29.85 -12.47
CA VAL A 548 18.21 30.67 -13.05
C VAL A 548 19.47 30.62 -12.17
N THR A 549 20.59 30.22 -12.77
CA THR A 549 21.94 30.22 -12.18
C THR A 549 22.46 31.65 -11.97
N THR A 550 22.34 32.52 -12.98
CA THR A 550 22.78 33.93 -12.87
C THR A 550 22.10 34.85 -13.88
N GLY A 551 22.01 36.14 -13.54
CA GLY A 551 21.67 37.22 -14.47
C GLY A 551 22.91 37.77 -15.18
N ILE A 552 22.80 38.06 -16.48
CA ILE A 552 23.87 38.66 -17.29
C ILE A 552 23.32 39.90 -17.99
N PRO A 553 23.82 41.10 -17.67
CA PRO A 553 23.44 42.31 -18.40
C PRO A 553 23.91 42.23 -19.86
N ILE A 554 23.04 42.62 -20.81
CA ILE A 554 23.40 42.67 -22.23
C ILE A 554 24.61 43.59 -22.48
N GLY A 555 24.81 44.59 -21.61
CA GLY A 555 25.97 45.49 -21.62
C GLY A 555 27.31 44.74 -21.58
N GLU A 556 27.37 43.62 -20.88
CA GLU A 556 28.59 42.83 -20.67
C GLU A 556 28.90 41.83 -21.79
N MET A 557 27.96 41.64 -22.73
CA MET A 557 28.15 40.74 -23.86
C MET A 557 29.08 41.32 -24.92
N VAL A 558 29.81 40.44 -25.59
CA VAL A 558 30.74 40.80 -26.67
C VAL A 558 29.97 40.92 -27.99
N PHE A 559 30.22 41.99 -28.74
CA PHE A 559 29.62 42.17 -30.06
C PHE A 559 30.04 41.08 -31.03
N SER A 560 29.07 40.57 -31.80
CA SER A 560 29.28 39.66 -32.93
C SER A 560 28.40 40.13 -34.10
N ASN A 561 29.00 40.45 -35.25
CA ASN A 561 28.29 40.93 -36.44
C ASN A 561 27.28 42.07 -36.15
N ASN A 562 27.72 43.13 -35.45
CA ASN A 562 26.92 44.31 -35.07
C ASN A 562 25.74 44.07 -34.10
N SER A 563 25.60 42.89 -33.52
CA SER A 563 24.62 42.60 -32.48
C SER A 563 25.28 41.97 -31.25
N LYS A 564 24.73 42.21 -30.06
CA LYS A 564 25.16 41.52 -28.83
C LYS A 564 24.39 40.22 -28.59
N LEU A 565 23.19 40.13 -29.16
CA LEU A 565 22.29 38.99 -29.02
C LEU A 565 21.60 38.73 -30.36
N ALA A 566 21.80 37.54 -30.92
CA ALA A 566 20.99 37.05 -32.03
C ALA A 566 19.94 36.07 -31.49
N ASN A 567 18.67 36.28 -31.84
CA ASN A 567 17.56 35.36 -31.54
C ASN A 567 16.90 34.96 -32.86
N ILE A 568 16.79 33.65 -33.10
CA ILE A 568 16.08 33.08 -34.24
C ILE A 568 14.98 32.20 -33.70
N SER A 569 13.73 32.49 -34.08
CA SER A 569 12.58 31.65 -33.77
C SER A 569 12.26 30.74 -34.95
N GLN A 570 12.14 29.43 -34.70
CA GLN A 570 11.61 28.50 -35.70
C GLN A 570 10.09 28.71 -35.90
N LEU A 571 9.63 28.62 -37.17
CA LEU A 571 8.24 28.91 -37.56
C LEU A 571 7.34 27.67 -37.66
N ASP A 572 7.89 26.52 -38.08
CA ASP A 572 7.15 25.26 -38.20
C ASP A 572 7.25 24.45 -36.90
N LEU A 573 6.17 24.41 -36.12
CA LEU A 573 6.10 23.68 -34.87
C LEU A 573 4.95 22.68 -34.86
N ASN A 574 5.15 21.63 -34.07
CA ASN A 574 4.10 20.70 -33.74
C ASN A 574 3.14 21.36 -32.74
N ASN A 575 1.84 21.26 -33.01
CA ASN A 575 0.79 21.74 -32.11
C ASN A 575 0.20 20.61 -31.29
N LYS A 576 0.58 19.37 -31.58
CA LYS A 576 0.12 18.17 -30.91
C LYS A 576 1.27 17.18 -30.69
N VAL A 577 1.35 16.64 -29.49
CA VAL A 577 2.27 15.55 -29.13
C VAL A 577 1.43 14.36 -28.68
N ASN A 578 1.58 13.21 -29.33
CA ASN A 578 1.02 11.95 -28.89
C ASN A 578 2.13 11.11 -28.23
N VAL A 579 1.83 10.52 -27.09
CA VAL A 579 2.71 9.60 -26.35
C VAL A 579 2.05 8.23 -26.36
N VAL A 580 2.71 7.26 -27.01
CA VAL A 580 2.29 5.86 -27.06
C VAL A 580 3.10 5.08 -26.02
N TYR A 581 2.44 4.37 -25.11
CA TYR A 581 3.09 3.72 -23.97
C TYR A 581 2.42 2.40 -23.60
N PHE A 582 3.09 1.58 -22.77
CA PHE A 582 2.46 0.43 -22.13
C PHE A 582 1.78 0.90 -20.85
N ASN A 583 0.46 0.83 -20.81
CA ASN A 583 -0.30 1.20 -19.63
C ASN A 583 -0.10 0.14 -18.53
N ARG A 584 0.11 0.56 -17.28
CA ARG A 584 0.37 -0.32 -16.14
C ARG A 584 -0.81 -1.24 -15.74
N ASN A 585 -1.98 -1.05 -16.34
CA ASN A 585 -3.20 -1.84 -16.13
C ASN A 585 -3.00 -3.35 -16.36
N PHE A 586 -4.00 -4.15 -15.96
CA PHE A 586 -3.94 -5.60 -16.13
C PHE A 586 -3.70 -5.99 -17.61
N GLY A 587 -2.59 -6.67 -17.88
CA GLY A 587 -2.21 -7.13 -19.23
C GLY A 587 -1.36 -6.16 -20.06
N TYR A 588 -0.92 -5.03 -19.50
CA TYR A 588 -0.04 -4.06 -20.15
C TYR A 588 -0.49 -3.61 -21.55
N PRO A 589 -1.75 -3.17 -21.74
CA PRO A 589 -2.21 -2.74 -23.05
C PRO A 589 -1.43 -1.51 -23.54
N ILE A 590 -1.29 -1.40 -24.85
CA ILE A 590 -0.77 -0.17 -25.47
C ILE A 590 -1.87 0.90 -25.39
N ASP A 591 -1.51 2.08 -24.90
CA ASP A 591 -2.41 3.22 -24.73
C ASP A 591 -1.74 4.52 -25.25
N VAL A 592 -2.53 5.57 -25.44
CA VAL A 592 -2.07 6.85 -26.01
C VAL A 592 -2.62 8.03 -25.22
N LYS A 593 -1.73 8.92 -24.78
CA LYS A 593 -2.08 10.24 -24.25
C LYS A 593 -1.55 11.34 -25.17
N TYR A 594 -2.15 12.53 -25.08
CA TYR A 594 -1.75 13.64 -25.93
C TYR A 594 -1.91 14.98 -25.25
N ALA A 595 -1.10 15.93 -25.70
CA ALA A 595 -1.26 17.35 -25.41
C ALA A 595 -1.42 18.09 -26.73
N GLU A 596 -2.30 19.09 -26.77
CA GLU A 596 -2.62 19.82 -28.00
C GLU A 596 -2.89 21.30 -27.69
N LEU A 597 -2.32 22.20 -28.50
CA LEU A 597 -2.62 23.63 -28.47
C LEU A 597 -3.89 23.93 -29.29
N PRO A 598 -4.64 25.00 -28.98
CA PRO A 598 -5.92 25.32 -29.66
C PRO A 598 -5.85 25.54 -31.18
N LYS A 599 -4.65 25.64 -31.78
CA LYS A 599 -4.47 25.86 -33.22
C LYS A 599 -4.20 24.54 -33.93
N GLN A 600 -4.85 24.30 -35.06
CA GLN A 600 -4.48 23.18 -35.95
C GLN A 600 -3.02 23.30 -36.39
N GLY A 601 -2.28 22.19 -36.34
CA GLY A 601 -0.89 22.12 -36.74
C GLY A 601 -0.40 20.68 -36.80
N ALA A 602 0.90 20.51 -37.08
CA ALA A 602 1.51 19.20 -37.18
C ALA A 602 1.44 18.43 -35.85
N ALA A 603 1.23 17.12 -35.93
CA ALA A 603 1.29 16.22 -34.80
C ALA A 603 2.58 15.40 -34.86
N ILE A 604 3.24 15.25 -33.72
CA ILE A 604 4.34 14.29 -33.54
C ILE A 604 3.88 13.16 -32.63
N THR A 605 4.30 11.94 -32.94
CA THR A 605 4.08 10.77 -32.09
C THR A 605 5.42 10.31 -31.54
N VAL A 606 5.47 10.11 -30.22
CA VAL A 606 6.62 9.57 -29.49
C VAL A 606 6.21 8.21 -28.94
N GLU A 607 6.89 7.16 -29.40
CA GLU A 607 6.71 5.80 -28.90
C GLU A 607 7.67 5.57 -27.73
N ILE A 608 7.11 5.28 -26.57
CA ILE A 608 7.84 5.09 -25.32
C ILE A 608 7.55 3.67 -24.83
N PRO A 609 8.42 2.68 -25.10
CA PRO A 609 8.24 1.29 -24.65
C PRO A 609 8.54 1.12 -23.15
N LEU A 610 8.07 2.06 -22.34
CA LEU A 610 8.06 2.03 -20.87
C LEU A 610 6.66 1.68 -20.38
N ILE A 611 6.63 0.99 -19.24
CA ILE A 611 5.41 0.79 -18.47
C ILE A 611 5.21 2.04 -17.61
N MET A 612 4.11 2.75 -17.83
CA MET A 612 3.77 3.98 -17.11
C MET A 612 2.26 4.09 -16.87
N GLU A 613 1.90 5.00 -15.98
CA GLU A 613 0.52 5.34 -15.68
C GLU A 613 0.03 6.48 -16.59
N GLU A 614 -1.30 6.63 -16.72
CA GLU A 614 -1.90 7.65 -17.58
C GLU A 614 -1.44 9.09 -17.24
N GLY A 615 -1.32 9.41 -15.96
CA GLY A 615 -0.85 10.72 -15.51
C GLY A 615 0.59 11.01 -15.92
N GLU A 616 1.47 10.00 -15.84
CA GLU A 616 2.87 10.12 -16.27
C GLU A 616 2.96 10.37 -17.79
N ALA A 617 2.19 9.60 -18.58
CA ALA A 617 2.12 9.76 -20.03
C ALA A 617 1.57 11.13 -20.44
N GLN A 618 0.54 11.63 -19.75
CA GLN A 618 -0.03 12.95 -19.98
C GLN A 618 0.98 14.06 -19.67
N ASN A 619 1.67 13.98 -18.53
CA ASN A 619 2.72 14.93 -18.17
C ASN A 619 3.83 14.94 -19.23
N ILE A 620 4.25 13.78 -19.72
CA ILE A 620 5.25 13.70 -20.78
C ILE A 620 4.78 14.41 -22.06
N ALA A 621 3.55 14.20 -22.48
CA ALA A 621 2.99 14.85 -23.65
C ALA A 621 2.99 16.39 -23.50
N GLU A 622 2.59 16.90 -22.33
CA GLU A 622 2.54 18.33 -22.03
C GLU A 622 3.92 18.96 -21.97
N VAL A 623 4.86 18.37 -21.22
CA VAL A 623 6.23 18.87 -21.12
C VAL A 623 6.89 18.91 -22.49
N LEU A 624 6.75 17.85 -23.30
CA LEU A 624 7.32 17.83 -24.65
C LEU A 624 6.71 18.90 -25.56
N LEU A 625 5.39 19.12 -25.48
CA LEU A 625 4.71 20.16 -26.24
C LEU A 625 5.19 21.56 -25.82
N TYR A 626 5.06 21.92 -24.54
CA TYR A 626 5.40 23.26 -24.07
C TYR A 626 6.89 23.55 -24.14
N SER A 627 7.75 22.59 -23.81
CA SER A 627 9.21 22.77 -23.93
C SER A 627 9.63 23.00 -25.39
N SER A 628 9.06 22.27 -26.36
CA SER A 628 9.37 22.52 -27.79
C SER A 628 9.01 23.95 -28.23
N TRP A 629 7.92 24.49 -27.70
CA TRP A 629 7.48 25.87 -27.96
C TRP A 629 8.37 26.92 -27.31
N GLN A 630 8.95 26.64 -26.13
CA GLN A 630 9.94 27.54 -25.53
C GLN A 630 11.29 27.45 -26.24
N GLU A 631 11.75 26.23 -26.51
CA GLU A 631 13.08 25.95 -27.07
C GLU A 631 13.21 26.39 -28.54
N ARG A 632 12.10 26.75 -29.21
CA ARG A 632 12.09 27.33 -30.58
C ARG A 632 12.93 28.59 -30.72
N ASN A 633 13.09 29.35 -29.62
CA ASN A 633 13.85 30.59 -29.59
C ASN A 633 15.31 30.23 -29.35
N ILE A 634 16.13 30.28 -30.39
CA ILE A 634 17.55 29.95 -30.33
C ILE A 634 18.33 31.25 -30.17
N TYR A 635 19.09 31.34 -29.08
CA TYR A 635 19.96 32.47 -28.77
C TYR A 635 21.40 32.13 -29.10
N ASN A 636 22.08 33.03 -29.82
CA ASN A 636 23.51 32.92 -30.12
C ASN A 636 24.19 34.25 -29.78
N PHE A 637 25.13 34.21 -28.84
CA PHE A 637 25.82 35.39 -28.33
C PHE A 637 27.23 35.01 -27.82
N LYS A 638 28.03 36.03 -27.49
CA LYS A 638 29.37 35.85 -26.93
C LYS A 638 29.46 36.50 -25.56
N LEU A 639 30.03 35.78 -24.59
CA LEU A 639 30.32 36.28 -23.26
C LEU A 639 31.83 36.49 -23.07
N PRO A 640 32.26 37.44 -22.24
CA PRO A 640 33.66 37.58 -21.84
C PRO A 640 34.12 36.38 -21.00
N ILE A 641 35.43 36.14 -20.98
CA ILE A 641 36.03 34.96 -20.33
C ILE A 641 35.70 34.82 -18.82
N LYS A 642 35.30 35.89 -18.14
CA LYS A 642 34.85 35.82 -16.73
C LYS A 642 33.64 34.90 -16.51
N TYR A 643 32.89 34.59 -17.57
CA TYR A 643 31.76 33.66 -17.55
C TYR A 643 32.13 32.24 -18.00
N ALA A 644 33.42 31.92 -18.13
CA ALA A 644 33.89 30.59 -18.57
C ALA A 644 33.49 29.44 -17.63
N TRP A 645 33.03 29.75 -16.41
CA TRP A 645 32.48 28.76 -15.47
C TRP A 645 31.08 28.28 -15.85
N LEU A 646 30.38 28.98 -16.75
CA LEU A 646 29.09 28.54 -17.27
C LEU A 646 29.26 27.35 -18.22
N VAL A 647 28.48 26.31 -17.99
CA VAL A 647 28.52 25.07 -18.75
C VAL A 647 27.19 24.83 -19.46
N PRO A 648 27.16 23.97 -20.51
CA PRO A 648 25.90 23.46 -21.02
C PRO A 648 25.04 22.89 -19.89
N SER A 649 23.71 23.01 -20.00
CA SER A 649 22.65 22.80 -18.98
C SER A 649 22.39 23.97 -18.02
N ASP A 650 23.32 24.92 -17.84
CA ASP A 650 23.06 26.10 -17.00
C ASP A 650 21.94 26.97 -17.57
N VAL A 651 21.13 27.55 -16.69
CA VAL A 651 20.05 28.47 -17.05
C VAL A 651 20.47 29.88 -16.64
N ILE A 652 20.50 30.80 -17.59
CA ILE A 652 20.84 32.20 -17.34
C ILE A 652 19.68 33.12 -17.69
N THR A 653 19.66 34.31 -17.10
CA THR A 653 18.76 35.39 -17.54
C THR A 653 19.58 36.48 -18.19
N ILE A 654 19.29 36.79 -19.46
CA ILE A 654 19.86 37.94 -20.16
C ILE A 654 18.98 39.16 -19.88
N LEU A 655 19.57 40.21 -19.32
CA LEU A 655 18.89 41.47 -18.98
C LEU A 655 19.12 42.49 -20.10
N ASP A 656 18.08 42.78 -20.89
CA ASP A 656 18.08 43.74 -21.99
C ASP A 656 17.05 44.86 -21.72
N GLY A 657 17.46 45.86 -20.94
CA GLY A 657 16.55 46.89 -20.43
C GLY A 657 15.47 46.28 -19.52
N GLU A 658 14.20 46.49 -19.85
CA GLU A 658 13.07 45.86 -19.14
C GLU A 658 12.81 44.41 -19.58
N LYS A 659 13.39 43.96 -20.69
CA LYS A 659 13.21 42.59 -21.19
C LYS A 659 14.15 41.63 -20.48
N LYS A 660 13.59 40.50 -20.07
CA LYS A 660 14.33 39.37 -19.49
C LYS A 660 14.20 38.18 -20.42
N HIS A 661 15.33 37.65 -20.89
CA HIS A 661 15.36 36.42 -21.67
C HIS A 661 15.95 35.31 -20.82
N THR A 662 15.13 34.33 -20.44
CA THR A 662 15.61 33.13 -19.76
C THR A 662 16.08 32.12 -20.79
N VAL A 663 17.35 31.74 -20.69
CA VAL A 663 18.06 30.94 -21.70
C VAL A 663 18.77 29.78 -21.02
N ARG A 664 18.50 28.55 -21.48
CA ARG A 664 19.27 27.37 -21.10
C ARG A 664 20.40 27.16 -22.10
N ILE A 665 21.63 27.02 -21.61
CA ILE A 665 22.82 26.85 -22.44
C ILE A 665 22.85 25.43 -23.00
N ILE A 666 22.92 25.28 -24.33
CA ILE A 666 23.03 23.97 -24.99
C ILE A 666 24.44 23.70 -25.51
N LYS A 667 25.22 24.75 -25.76
CA LYS A 667 26.58 24.64 -26.27
C LYS A 667 27.41 25.84 -25.89
N THR A 668 28.64 25.59 -25.47
CA THR A 668 29.68 26.61 -25.30
C THR A 668 30.88 26.27 -26.20
N LYS A 669 31.59 27.31 -26.66
CA LYS A 669 32.82 27.16 -27.43
C LYS A 669 33.77 28.31 -27.09
N PHE A 670 35.00 27.98 -26.69
CA PHE A 670 36.02 28.98 -26.42
C PHE A 670 36.51 29.63 -27.73
N GLU A 671 36.57 30.97 -27.73
CA GLU A 671 37.09 31.79 -28.82
C GLU A 671 37.98 32.90 -28.25
N SER A 672 39.28 32.63 -28.18
CA SER A 672 40.32 33.51 -27.61
C SER A 672 39.94 34.05 -26.22
N MET A 673 39.53 35.32 -26.09
CA MET A 673 39.16 35.98 -24.82
C MET A 673 37.64 36.01 -24.56
N SER A 674 36.88 35.22 -25.32
CA SER A 674 35.43 35.13 -25.22
C SER A 674 34.97 33.68 -25.27
N ILE A 675 33.75 33.44 -24.83
CA ILE A 675 33.04 32.17 -25.02
C ILE A 675 31.82 32.43 -25.91
N GLN A 676 31.71 31.69 -27.00
CA GLN A 676 30.48 31.63 -27.78
C GLN A 676 29.49 30.73 -27.05
N VAL A 677 28.27 31.21 -26.87
CA VAL A 677 27.19 30.51 -26.20
C VAL A 677 26.03 30.37 -27.17
N ILE A 678 25.55 29.14 -27.32
CA ILE A 678 24.28 28.84 -27.96
C ILE A 678 23.35 28.32 -26.86
N GLY A 679 22.18 28.93 -26.77
CA GLY A 679 21.15 28.54 -25.81
C GLY A 679 19.77 28.56 -26.44
N VAL A 680 18.80 28.02 -25.71
CA VAL A 680 17.40 27.97 -26.12
C VAL A 680 16.53 28.65 -25.07
N GLY A 681 15.39 29.19 -25.49
CA GLY A 681 14.37 29.71 -24.58
C GLY A 681 13.98 28.66 -23.56
N TYR A 682 13.85 29.07 -22.30
CA TYR A 682 13.65 28.14 -21.21
C TYR A 682 12.72 28.70 -20.16
N ASP A 683 11.81 27.84 -19.69
CA ASP A 683 10.91 28.11 -18.58
C ASP A 683 10.94 26.89 -17.66
N HIS A 684 11.45 27.09 -16.45
CA HIS A 684 11.57 26.03 -15.45
C HIS A 684 10.20 25.49 -15.00
N SER A 685 9.17 26.34 -14.98
CA SER A 685 7.83 25.96 -14.51
C SER A 685 7.17 24.89 -15.38
N ILE A 686 7.60 24.75 -16.64
CA ILE A 686 7.15 23.67 -17.54
C ILE A 686 7.54 22.29 -17.00
N TYR A 687 8.66 22.20 -16.31
CA TYR A 687 9.14 20.94 -15.73
C TYR A 687 8.68 20.77 -14.27
N GLU A 688 8.17 21.84 -13.65
CA GLU A 688 7.47 21.81 -12.36
C GLU A 688 5.97 21.52 -12.52
N LEU A 689 5.50 21.18 -13.73
CA LEU A 689 4.09 20.88 -13.97
C LEU A 689 3.69 19.63 -13.18
N SER A 690 3.28 19.88 -11.96
CA SER A 690 2.48 19.00 -11.17
C SER A 690 1.04 19.40 -11.38
N PHE A 691 0.29 18.56 -12.07
CA PHE A 691 -1.13 18.78 -12.30
C PHE A 691 -1.94 17.64 -11.69
N PRO A 692 -3.19 18.00 -11.31
CA PRO A 692 -3.85 17.52 -10.11
C PRO A 692 -4.06 16.03 -10.19
N SER A 693 -3.93 15.37 -9.04
CA SER A 693 -4.58 14.11 -8.68
C SER A 693 -5.27 13.51 -9.90
N THR A 694 -4.54 12.66 -10.62
CA THR A 694 -5.08 11.54 -11.39
C THR A 694 -6.57 11.39 -11.07
N ARG A 695 -7.45 11.78 -12.00
CA ARG A 695 -8.85 11.35 -11.97
C ARG A 695 -8.80 9.87 -11.67
N SER A 696 -9.07 9.49 -10.43
CA SER A 696 -8.96 8.13 -9.90
C SER A 696 -7.92 7.26 -10.64
N LEU A 697 -6.66 7.20 -10.15
CA LEU A 697 -5.71 6.15 -10.60
C LEU A 697 -6.32 4.74 -10.54
N MET A 698 -7.38 4.60 -9.76
CA MET A 698 -8.21 3.42 -9.69
C MET A 698 -9.04 3.31 -10.97
N LEU A 699 -8.57 2.45 -11.87
CA LEU A 699 -9.40 1.94 -12.95
C LEU A 699 -10.62 1.27 -12.34
N LYS A 700 -11.75 1.36 -13.05
CA LYS A 700 -12.88 0.47 -12.78
C LYS A 700 -12.56 -0.89 -13.39
N GLU A 701 -11.79 -1.71 -12.67
CA GLU A 701 -11.51 -3.10 -13.04
C GLU A 701 -12.50 -4.04 -12.35
N TYR A 702 -12.92 -5.07 -13.08
CA TYR A 702 -13.73 -6.15 -12.53
C TYR A 702 -12.81 -7.28 -12.09
N PRO A 703 -13.17 -8.03 -11.03
CA PRO A 703 -12.44 -9.23 -10.68
C PRO A 703 -12.33 -10.14 -11.91
N PRO A 704 -11.21 -10.87 -12.06
CA PRO A 704 -11.03 -11.87 -13.10
C PRO A 704 -12.30 -12.67 -13.34
N SER A 705 -12.70 -12.88 -14.61
CA SER A 705 -13.80 -13.81 -14.86
C SER A 705 -13.32 -15.23 -14.53
N HIS A 706 -13.57 -15.65 -13.29
CA HIS A 706 -13.26 -16.98 -12.83
C HIS A 706 -14.04 -17.99 -13.67
N ILE A 707 -13.33 -18.99 -14.21
CA ILE A 707 -13.98 -20.11 -14.89
C ILE A 707 -14.32 -21.13 -13.81
N SER A 708 -15.58 -21.15 -13.40
CA SER A 708 -16.08 -22.06 -12.37
C SER A 708 -15.75 -23.51 -12.69
N LYS A 709 -15.32 -24.26 -11.68
CA LYS A 709 -15.05 -25.70 -11.84
C LYS A 709 -16.33 -26.38 -12.31
N THR A 710 -16.23 -27.11 -13.42
CA THR A 710 -17.31 -27.98 -13.88
C THR A 710 -17.19 -29.32 -13.19
N ILE A 711 -18.27 -29.79 -12.59
CA ILE A 711 -18.40 -31.15 -12.09
C ILE A 711 -19.27 -31.91 -13.10
N VAL A 712 -18.75 -33.06 -13.51
CA VAL A 712 -19.50 -34.04 -14.28
C VAL A 712 -19.98 -35.08 -13.27
N GLU A 713 -21.28 -35.13 -13.03
CA GLU A 713 -21.89 -36.20 -12.24
C GLU A 713 -22.51 -37.21 -13.19
N MET A 714 -22.07 -38.46 -13.08
CA MET A 714 -22.66 -39.57 -13.82
C MET A 714 -23.97 -39.95 -13.13
N ILE A 715 -25.06 -39.94 -13.88
CA ILE A 715 -26.37 -40.33 -13.37
C ILE A 715 -26.57 -41.80 -13.70
N ASP A 716 -26.73 -42.59 -12.65
CA ASP A 716 -27.11 -44.00 -12.75
C ASP A 716 -28.62 -44.08 -13.01
N LEU A 717 -28.99 -44.04 -14.30
CA LEU A 717 -30.38 -44.23 -14.74
C LEU A 717 -30.55 -45.66 -15.28
N PRO A 718 -31.64 -46.36 -14.94
CA PRO A 718 -31.92 -47.67 -15.51
C PRO A 718 -31.99 -47.56 -17.04
N ASP A 719 -31.11 -48.33 -17.68
CA ASP A 719 -30.89 -48.23 -19.12
C ASP A 719 -32.02 -48.93 -19.88
N ILE A 720 -32.99 -48.15 -20.36
CA ILE A 720 -34.13 -48.66 -21.13
C ILE A 720 -33.71 -49.09 -22.55
N LYS A 721 -32.50 -48.74 -23.03
CA LYS A 721 -32.06 -48.99 -24.42
C LYS A 721 -30.68 -49.66 -24.57
N GLY A 722 -29.99 -49.98 -23.48
CA GLY A 722 -28.85 -50.89 -23.41
C GLY A 722 -27.51 -50.36 -23.94
N ASN A 723 -27.25 -49.04 -23.94
CA ASN A 723 -25.93 -48.44 -24.16
C ASN A 723 -25.88 -46.91 -23.91
N SER A 724 -26.57 -46.39 -22.88
CA SER A 724 -26.57 -44.95 -22.60
C SER A 724 -26.10 -44.62 -21.18
N ALA A 725 -25.07 -43.78 -21.08
CA ALA A 725 -24.65 -43.17 -19.82
C ALA A 725 -25.24 -41.77 -19.72
N SER A 726 -26.00 -41.51 -18.68
CA SER A 726 -26.55 -40.18 -18.39
C SER A 726 -25.55 -39.40 -17.54
N PHE A 727 -25.41 -38.12 -17.82
CA PHE A 727 -24.54 -37.25 -17.04
C PHE A 727 -25.19 -35.88 -16.88
N THR A 728 -24.76 -35.17 -15.86
CA THR A 728 -25.11 -33.78 -15.66
C THR A 728 -23.86 -32.93 -15.47
N LEU A 729 -23.90 -31.72 -16.03
CA LEU A 729 -22.84 -30.73 -15.91
C LEU A 729 -23.33 -29.63 -14.98
N ILE A 730 -22.65 -29.50 -13.85
CA ILE A 730 -22.99 -28.56 -12.79
C ILE A 730 -21.77 -27.75 -12.38
N SER A 731 -22.00 -26.64 -11.68
CA SER A 731 -20.97 -25.82 -11.06
C SER A 731 -21.34 -25.52 -9.62
N GLU A 732 -20.37 -25.60 -8.72
CA GLU A 732 -20.50 -25.22 -7.31
C GLU A 732 -20.39 -23.70 -7.09
N GLU A 733 -19.96 -22.96 -8.11
CA GLU A 733 -19.61 -21.54 -7.99
C GLU A 733 -20.43 -20.67 -8.94
N LYS A 734 -20.69 -19.42 -8.52
CA LYS A 734 -21.33 -18.40 -9.36
C LYS A 734 -20.54 -18.17 -10.66
N ASN A 735 -21.21 -17.67 -11.70
CA ASN A 735 -20.61 -17.27 -12.98
C ASN A 735 -20.07 -18.41 -13.89
N TRP A 736 -20.61 -19.62 -13.77
CA TRP A 736 -20.30 -20.71 -14.72
C TRP A 736 -20.75 -20.33 -16.14
N LYS A 737 -19.82 -20.36 -17.11
CA LYS A 737 -20.08 -19.98 -18.50
C LYS A 737 -20.50 -21.16 -19.40
N GLY A 738 -20.54 -22.36 -18.84
CA GLY A 738 -20.77 -23.60 -19.56
C GLY A 738 -19.56 -24.53 -19.59
N ALA A 739 -19.76 -25.71 -20.15
CA ALA A 739 -18.72 -26.71 -20.34
C ALA A 739 -18.96 -27.55 -21.58
N THR A 740 -17.88 -28.13 -22.10
CA THR A 740 -17.92 -29.15 -23.15
C THR A 740 -17.37 -30.45 -22.57
N LEU A 741 -18.16 -31.52 -22.64
CA LEU A 741 -17.76 -32.86 -22.24
C LEU A 741 -17.03 -33.53 -23.40
N PHE A 742 -15.87 -34.11 -23.10
CA PHE A 742 -15.07 -34.87 -24.05
C PHE A 742 -15.00 -36.34 -23.61
N ILE A 743 -15.04 -37.26 -24.57
CA ILE A 743 -14.76 -38.69 -24.35
C ILE A 743 -13.44 -39.06 -25.00
N SER A 744 -12.68 -39.93 -24.35
CA SER A 744 -11.54 -40.62 -24.94
C SER A 744 -11.66 -42.11 -24.67
N TYR A 745 -11.30 -42.93 -25.67
CA TYR A 745 -11.25 -44.40 -25.54
C TYR A 745 -9.82 -44.91 -25.38
N ASN A 746 -8.82 -44.02 -25.44
CA ASN A 746 -7.40 -44.36 -25.45
C ASN A 746 -6.52 -43.38 -24.65
N ASP A 747 -7.14 -42.45 -23.90
CA ASP A 747 -6.50 -41.35 -23.15
C ASP A 747 -5.55 -40.46 -23.97
N LYS A 748 -5.70 -40.46 -25.30
CA LYS A 748 -4.87 -39.68 -26.23
C LYS A 748 -5.71 -38.82 -27.17
N ASP A 749 -6.81 -39.38 -27.67
CA ASP A 749 -7.73 -38.71 -28.58
C ASP A 749 -9.02 -38.36 -27.83
N TYR A 750 -9.27 -37.06 -27.66
CA TYR A 750 -10.47 -36.55 -27.01
C TYR A 750 -11.46 -36.01 -28.06
N LYS A 751 -12.71 -36.47 -28.02
CA LYS A 751 -13.79 -35.99 -28.89
C LYS A 751 -14.89 -35.34 -28.07
N PRO A 752 -15.35 -34.13 -28.42
CA PRO A 752 -16.47 -33.50 -27.72
C PRO A 752 -17.76 -34.30 -28.00
N ILE A 753 -18.50 -34.64 -26.95
CA ILE A 753 -19.77 -35.37 -27.04
C ILE A 753 -20.98 -34.55 -26.59
N ALA A 754 -20.78 -33.50 -25.82
CA ALA A 754 -21.83 -32.56 -25.43
C ALA A 754 -21.25 -31.20 -25.05
N SER A 755 -22.03 -30.13 -25.21
CA SER A 755 -21.70 -28.80 -24.73
C SER A 755 -22.96 -28.11 -24.22
N THR A 756 -22.85 -27.37 -23.13
CA THR A 756 -23.95 -26.57 -22.60
C THR A 756 -23.41 -25.29 -21.97
N ASN A 757 -24.19 -24.22 -22.06
CA ASN A 757 -24.00 -22.97 -21.32
C ASN A 757 -25.04 -22.78 -20.20
N LYS A 758 -25.89 -23.78 -19.98
CA LYS A 758 -26.91 -23.81 -18.91
C LYS A 758 -26.61 -24.93 -17.94
N GLN A 759 -26.53 -24.59 -16.65
CA GLN A 759 -26.29 -25.59 -15.60
C GLN A 759 -27.56 -26.38 -15.36
N SER A 760 -27.41 -27.67 -15.08
CA SER A 760 -28.51 -28.49 -14.59
C SER A 760 -28.83 -28.15 -13.14
N THR A 761 -30.08 -28.35 -12.74
CA THR A 761 -30.42 -28.39 -11.31
C THR A 761 -30.29 -29.83 -10.82
N TYR A 762 -29.68 -30.02 -9.66
CA TYR A 762 -29.35 -31.33 -9.10
C TYR A 762 -29.62 -31.33 -7.59
N GLY A 763 -30.16 -32.44 -7.07
CA GLY A 763 -30.51 -32.59 -5.66
C GLY A 763 -30.79 -34.04 -5.30
N TYR A 764 -31.13 -34.26 -4.03
CA TYR A 764 -31.51 -35.56 -3.48
C TYR A 764 -32.93 -35.50 -2.92
N VAL A 765 -33.68 -36.59 -3.06
CA VAL A 765 -34.93 -36.78 -2.33
C VAL A 765 -34.57 -37.14 -0.89
N MET A 766 -35.04 -36.34 0.07
CA MET A 766 -34.87 -36.61 1.50
C MET A 766 -35.98 -37.52 2.02
N GLU A 767 -37.22 -37.22 1.64
CA GLU A 767 -38.40 -37.92 2.12
C GLU A 767 -39.48 -37.96 1.03
N SER A 768 -40.21 -39.07 0.97
CA SER A 768 -41.41 -39.22 0.17
C SER A 768 -42.60 -39.27 1.11
N THR A 769 -43.52 -38.35 0.95
CA THR A 769 -44.79 -38.30 1.68
C THR A 769 -45.95 -38.57 0.72
N ASP A 770 -47.14 -38.83 1.27
CA ASP A 770 -48.35 -39.02 0.45
C ASP A 770 -48.77 -37.73 -0.29
N GLU A 771 -48.26 -36.58 0.16
CA GLU A 771 -48.52 -35.25 -0.43
C GLU A 771 -47.44 -34.79 -1.42
N GLY A 772 -46.29 -35.48 -1.49
CA GLY A 772 -45.23 -35.12 -2.42
C GLY A 772 -43.83 -35.55 -1.96
N LEU A 773 -42.82 -34.92 -2.53
CA LEU A 773 -41.42 -35.23 -2.25
C LEU A 773 -40.75 -34.02 -1.59
N ILE A 774 -40.07 -34.28 -0.48
CA ILE A 774 -39.16 -33.32 0.13
C ILE A 774 -37.80 -33.52 -0.52
N VAL A 775 -37.38 -32.57 -1.33
CA VAL A 775 -36.09 -32.60 -2.05
C VAL A 775 -35.14 -31.55 -1.50
N VAL A 776 -33.88 -31.94 -1.33
CA VAL A 776 -32.78 -31.01 -1.05
C VAL A 776 -32.05 -30.76 -2.36
N LEU A 777 -32.19 -29.55 -2.90
CA LEU A 777 -31.41 -29.12 -4.05
C LEU A 777 -29.96 -28.89 -3.60
N ARG A 778 -29.04 -29.63 -4.19
CA ARG A 778 -27.60 -29.39 -4.01
C ARG A 778 -27.14 -28.24 -4.89
N PHE A 779 -27.71 -28.09 -6.10
CA PHE A 779 -27.38 -27.05 -7.07
C PHE A 779 -28.61 -26.62 -7.90
N GLY A 780 -28.74 -25.33 -8.19
CA GLY A 780 -29.82 -24.74 -9.00
C GLY A 780 -30.95 -24.11 -8.19
N VAL A 781 -31.95 -23.54 -8.88
CA VAL A 781 -33.15 -22.91 -8.29
C VAL A 781 -34.36 -23.39 -9.08
N LEU A 782 -35.42 -23.83 -8.39
CA LEU A 782 -36.69 -24.13 -9.05
C LEU A 782 -37.36 -22.81 -9.45
N SER A 783 -37.61 -22.60 -10.75
CA SER A 783 -38.28 -21.38 -11.23
C SER A 783 -39.74 -21.37 -10.81
N SER A 784 -40.18 -20.26 -10.21
CA SER A 784 -41.51 -20.00 -9.64
C SER A 784 -42.68 -19.90 -10.63
N SER A 785 -42.52 -20.34 -11.89
CA SER A 785 -43.58 -20.31 -12.92
C SER A 785 -44.74 -21.29 -12.65
N TYR A 786 -44.78 -21.93 -11.48
CA TYR A 786 -45.86 -22.81 -11.02
C TYR A 786 -46.49 -22.35 -9.68
N ASN A 787 -46.33 -21.07 -9.31
CA ASN A 787 -46.89 -20.49 -8.06
C ASN A 787 -48.32 -19.93 -8.18
N HIS A 788 -49.06 -20.20 -9.26
CA HIS A 788 -50.48 -19.89 -9.27
C HIS A 788 -51.29 -21.09 -8.82
N TYR A 789 -52.12 -20.86 -7.80
CA TYR A 789 -53.02 -21.78 -7.09
C TYR A 789 -52.45 -22.46 -5.85
N LEU A 790 -52.34 -21.72 -4.73
CA LEU A 790 -52.41 -22.32 -3.39
C LEU A 790 -53.11 -21.38 -2.40
N SER A 791 -54.45 -21.43 -2.37
CA SER A 791 -55.15 -21.50 -1.10
C SER A 791 -55.15 -22.98 -0.70
N ASP A 792 -54.69 -23.30 0.50
CA ASP A 792 -54.65 -24.65 1.08
C ASP A 792 -53.44 -25.53 0.68
N GLY A 793 -52.24 -25.10 1.09
CA GLY A 793 -51.31 -25.96 1.84
C GLY A 793 -50.74 -27.26 1.24
N VAL A 794 -50.92 -27.57 -0.04
CA VAL A 794 -50.39 -28.80 -0.68
C VAL A 794 -49.77 -28.48 -2.04
N ILE A 795 -48.46 -28.67 -2.22
CA ILE A 795 -47.80 -28.53 -3.53
C ILE A 795 -48.22 -29.72 -4.40
N PRO A 796 -48.88 -29.53 -5.57
CA PRO A 796 -49.28 -30.65 -6.40
C PRO A 796 -48.08 -31.31 -7.08
N ALA A 797 -48.18 -32.62 -7.26
CA ALA A 797 -47.30 -33.43 -8.08
C ALA A 797 -47.09 -32.81 -9.48
N LEU A 798 -45.84 -32.85 -9.95
CA LEU A 798 -45.36 -32.34 -11.23
C LEU A 798 -46.00 -33.07 -12.44
N ASP A 799 -47.20 -32.68 -12.83
CA ASP A 799 -47.79 -33.01 -14.14
C ASP A 799 -47.63 -31.81 -15.10
N HIS A 800 -46.57 -31.87 -15.92
CA HIS A 800 -46.46 -31.37 -17.31
C HIS A 800 -45.00 -31.08 -17.66
N ILE A 801 -44.34 -32.09 -18.24
CA ILE A 801 -43.00 -31.99 -18.81
C ILE A 801 -43.12 -31.38 -20.20
N SER A 802 -42.65 -30.13 -20.38
CA SER A 802 -42.34 -29.60 -21.70
C SER A 802 -41.06 -30.28 -22.25
N PRO A 803 -40.99 -30.62 -23.55
CA PRO A 803 -39.81 -31.24 -24.12
C PRO A 803 -38.64 -30.25 -24.14
N GLY A 804 -37.66 -30.46 -23.25
CA GLY A 804 -36.44 -29.63 -23.19
C GLY A 804 -35.81 -29.49 -21.81
N SER A 805 -36.54 -29.82 -20.74
CA SER A 805 -36.03 -29.83 -19.36
C SER A 805 -36.02 -31.26 -18.84
N GLN A 806 -34.86 -31.93 -18.88
CA GLN A 806 -34.69 -33.26 -18.30
C GLN A 806 -34.53 -33.13 -16.79
N TRP A 807 -35.60 -33.41 -16.04
CA TRP A 807 -35.53 -33.74 -14.63
C TRP A 807 -35.76 -35.24 -14.48
N ALA A 808 -34.83 -35.95 -13.83
CA ALA A 808 -35.00 -37.35 -13.46
C ALA A 808 -35.21 -37.41 -11.95
N LEU A 809 -36.35 -37.94 -11.53
CA LEU A 809 -36.76 -38.13 -10.14
C LEU A 809 -36.36 -39.54 -9.69
N LEU A 810 -35.52 -39.65 -8.66
CA LEU A 810 -35.08 -40.93 -8.09
C LEU A 810 -35.71 -41.14 -6.71
N HIS A 811 -36.67 -42.05 -6.61
CA HIS A 811 -37.05 -42.66 -5.35
C HIS A 811 -36.18 -43.91 -5.16
N ARG A 812 -35.29 -43.91 -4.16
CA ARG A 812 -34.47 -45.09 -3.83
C ARG A 812 -35.35 -46.07 -3.06
N SER A 813 -36.18 -46.85 -3.74
CA SER A 813 -36.77 -48.04 -3.11
C SER A 813 -35.67 -49.09 -2.94
N SER A 814 -35.55 -49.63 -1.74
CA SER A 814 -34.51 -50.57 -1.30
C SER A 814 -34.49 -51.94 -1.99
N ASP A 815 -35.13 -52.11 -3.15
CA ASP A 815 -35.21 -53.37 -3.87
C ASP A 815 -34.98 -53.19 -5.38
N SER A 816 -33.72 -53.32 -5.81
CA SER A 816 -33.30 -54.15 -6.96
C SER A 816 -31.81 -53.94 -7.21
N ARG A 817 -31.11 -55.08 -7.37
CA ARG A 817 -29.65 -55.20 -7.52
C ARG A 817 -29.16 -54.84 -8.90
#